data_AF-B1JCB2-F1
#
_entry.id   AF-B1JCB2-F1
#
_cell.length_a   1.000
_cell.length_b   1.000
_cell.length_c   1.000
_cell.angle_alpha   90.00
_cell.angle_beta   90.00
_cell.angle_gamma   90.00
#
_symmetry.space_group_name_H-M   'P 1'
#
loop_
_entity.id
_entity.type
_entity.pdbx_description
1 polymer ?
#
loop_
_entity_poly.entity_id
_entity_poly.type
_entity_poly.pdbx_seq_one_letter_code
_entity_poly.pdbx_strand_id
1 'polypeptide(L)'
;MQGNFSADQAATLRERFTLVLMTHNRPAFLQRTLQYYSGYRCSILVLDSSSESAEVMAAQYPGVEYLHLPQFSYQGFQAKLAYGVGRVNTPFMAFAADDDFLLYDGLNQSLDFLEANPDYGLCHGYCLNYLAEATQVKYYRRNKKVREDYNAPRAEQRLLDYMGEFIPPFFAVTRTALLRQWFELLPEGTSFEWQEIGHAYFLLTNAKARILPIPYAVRETNYGVSEHQTEVIHVLAFTDAKSVAEREQFADFLAGLPTAIEDLDHEARRQLALDSFAVTAEGLFKGRAMTLELIWESSWTDPLNPPVRTFQPSQYVEMPFYNQAFFDQLTALEFLIHAMPAGRLQLQQLEPLLLRQEQLLLAQPSDTSGTVRTRLWEALQCNAFNREVVRHLAGHLRDSDEVEESEALFAWLARLEGVLKQSGRELLGSMHSGRLLDWLEARKPDTAALATINEHLALHQGGPQFGILLLDLDNNMAKLQDTFDSLLGGLSKAFRIMVFTTGEPPVATSLQNTLHFIKVSREDYVERINQIARQTACEWLLLAEAGDRFTATGLLRASLELLNAPDCRAVAVDEIQQQADGAWRELLRPGVNLDLLQANPALMARHWLLRREVLVEAGGFDKDFAEALEFDLLLRLIEQGGLNGLAHLDEPMLITPAPQAKDSEHARQALMRHLAGRGYKAQVSTPLPGTLRIDYRHVERPLVSILLRSQDNLDELQRCLKSILQRTRYARYEVLIADNASQSPQLLEWLAQQQVGKVRVLQSSERLSAAALCNAASAEAKGQYLILLAADAEVVNANWIEALLNQAQRPEVGVVGGKLLATDGKLAQAGLLLDAEGAVAPAFAGEAANAVGYLNRLAVEQNCPAVSASCLMVRSEVFRALEGLDETTFAHAHGDVDLCLKAAAAGLLTVWTPQVQVIHPGVVAKDEAALAALRAKWSAQWQGAVQGQVLEPGKAALDWAGLVA
;
A
#
# COMPACT_ATOMS: atom_id res chain seq x y z
N MET A 1 -45.50 -1.32 2.71
CA MET A 1 -46.49 -1.50 1.61
C MET A 1 -45.72 -1.68 0.32
N GLN A 2 -45.66 -2.89 -0.23
CA GLN A 2 -45.15 -3.13 -1.58
C GLN A 2 -46.20 -2.61 -2.57
N GLY A 3 -45.91 -1.52 -3.27
CA GLY A 3 -46.77 -1.02 -4.34
C GLY A 3 -46.83 -2.04 -5.48
N ASN A 4 -48.03 -2.52 -5.80
CA ASN A 4 -48.29 -3.28 -7.02
C ASN A 4 -48.04 -2.37 -8.24
N PHE A 5 -46.80 -2.31 -8.70
CA PHE A 5 -46.45 -1.66 -9.97
C PHE A 5 -46.83 -2.61 -11.13
N SER A 6 -47.90 -2.28 -11.84
CA SER A 6 -48.36 -3.03 -13.01
C SER A 6 -47.35 -2.92 -14.17
N ALA A 7 -47.36 -3.89 -15.09
CA ALA A 7 -46.47 -3.91 -16.26
C ALA A 7 -46.62 -2.66 -17.15
N ASP A 8 -47.82 -2.06 -17.20
CA ASP A 8 -48.11 -0.83 -17.96
C ASP A 8 -47.39 0.40 -17.38
N GLN A 9 -47.38 0.58 -16.06
CA GLN A 9 -46.67 1.72 -15.44
C GLN A 9 -45.15 1.62 -15.64
N ALA A 10 -44.60 0.40 -15.68
CA ALA A 10 -43.18 0.18 -15.95
C ALA A 10 -42.77 0.57 -17.39
N ALA A 11 -43.62 0.28 -18.39
CA ALA A 11 -43.38 0.73 -19.77
C ALA A 11 -43.37 2.27 -19.85
N THR A 12 -44.28 2.93 -19.13
CA THR A 12 -44.34 4.40 -19.12
C THR A 12 -43.08 5.06 -18.53
N LEU A 13 -42.44 4.48 -17.51
CA LEU A 13 -41.25 5.11 -16.90
C LEU A 13 -40.01 5.00 -17.79
N ARG A 14 -39.81 3.89 -18.50
CA ARG A 14 -38.69 3.70 -19.44
C ARG A 14 -38.71 4.70 -20.59
N GLU A 15 -39.90 5.10 -21.03
CA GLU A 15 -40.09 6.10 -22.09
C GLU A 15 -39.97 7.53 -21.57
N ARG A 16 -40.18 7.74 -20.26
CA ARG A 16 -40.18 9.08 -19.61
C ARG A 16 -38.83 9.49 -19.03
N PHE A 17 -38.03 8.54 -18.53
CA PHE A 17 -36.84 8.87 -17.75
C PHE A 17 -35.65 7.94 -18.04
N THR A 18 -34.46 8.53 -18.18
CA THR A 18 -33.19 7.82 -18.24
C THR A 18 -32.26 8.19 -17.09
N LEU A 19 -31.79 7.17 -16.37
CA LEU A 19 -30.70 7.32 -15.41
C LEU A 19 -29.36 7.07 -16.11
N VAL A 20 -28.46 8.05 -16.06
CA VAL A 20 -27.12 7.95 -16.66
C VAL A 20 -26.10 7.67 -15.56
N LEU A 21 -25.64 6.42 -15.50
CA LEU A 21 -24.67 5.95 -14.53
C LEU A 21 -23.24 6.14 -15.05
N MET A 22 -22.37 6.65 -14.19
CA MET A 22 -20.97 6.90 -14.53
C MET A 22 -20.06 6.01 -13.67
N THR A 23 -19.14 5.29 -14.30
CA THR A 23 -18.14 4.48 -13.58
C THR A 23 -16.77 4.55 -14.25
N HIS A 24 -15.72 4.33 -13.46
CA HIS A 24 -14.33 4.23 -13.93
C HIS A 24 -13.51 3.38 -12.93
N ASN A 25 -13.03 2.22 -13.39
CA ASN A 25 -12.23 1.24 -12.63
C ASN A 25 -12.86 0.83 -11.29
N ARG A 26 -14.21 0.71 -11.24
CA ARG A 26 -14.98 0.43 -10.02
C ARG A 26 -16.10 -0.62 -10.24
N PRO A 27 -15.78 -1.84 -10.68
CA PRO A 27 -16.79 -2.84 -11.02
C PRO A 27 -17.69 -3.25 -9.85
N ALA A 28 -17.17 -3.30 -8.61
CA ALA A 28 -17.96 -3.66 -7.42
C ALA A 28 -19.04 -2.62 -7.08
N PHE A 29 -18.70 -1.33 -7.19
CA PHE A 29 -19.66 -0.23 -7.03
C PHE A 29 -20.73 -0.28 -8.12
N LEU A 30 -20.33 -0.42 -9.38
CA LEU A 30 -21.28 -0.54 -10.49
C LEU A 30 -22.23 -1.72 -10.27
N GLN A 31 -21.73 -2.90 -9.87
CA GLN A 31 -22.57 -4.06 -9.65
C GLN A 31 -23.60 -3.84 -8.52
N ARG A 32 -23.20 -3.27 -7.38
CA ARG A 32 -24.13 -2.94 -6.29
C ARG A 32 -25.18 -1.93 -6.73
N THR A 33 -24.78 -0.94 -7.51
CA THR A 33 -25.65 0.12 -8.01
C THR A 33 -26.66 -0.40 -9.04
N LEU A 34 -26.23 -1.28 -9.96
CA LEU A 34 -27.14 -1.98 -10.87
C LEU A 34 -28.09 -2.92 -10.11
N GLN A 35 -27.61 -3.60 -9.06
CA GLN A 35 -28.46 -4.42 -8.19
C GLN A 35 -29.53 -3.59 -7.49
N TYR A 36 -29.19 -2.41 -6.97
CA TYR A 36 -30.15 -1.46 -6.43
C TYR A 36 -31.19 -1.12 -7.51
N TYR A 37 -30.77 -0.47 -8.60
CA TYR A 37 -31.67 0.02 -9.65
C TYR A 37 -32.41 -1.06 -10.45
N SER A 38 -32.08 -2.35 -10.29
CA SER A 38 -32.83 -3.45 -10.90
C SER A 38 -34.32 -3.46 -10.52
N GLY A 39 -34.65 -2.91 -9.33
CA GLY A 39 -36.02 -2.72 -8.86
C GLY A 39 -36.72 -1.48 -9.45
N TYR A 40 -35.97 -0.54 -10.03
CA TYR A 40 -36.47 0.71 -10.61
C TYR A 40 -36.50 0.61 -12.13
N ARG A 41 -37.67 0.27 -12.67
CA ARG A 41 -37.87 -0.02 -14.10
C ARG A 41 -37.82 1.22 -15.01
N CYS A 42 -36.78 2.03 -14.92
CA CYS A 42 -36.46 3.11 -15.84
C CYS A 42 -35.49 2.65 -16.94
N SER A 43 -35.15 3.53 -17.88
CA SER A 43 -34.05 3.29 -18.82
C SER A 43 -32.73 3.62 -18.12
N ILE A 44 -31.75 2.71 -18.15
CA ILE A 44 -30.44 2.93 -17.51
C ILE A 44 -29.36 2.94 -18.59
N LEU A 45 -28.58 4.00 -18.65
CA LEU A 45 -27.42 4.13 -19.54
C LEU A 45 -26.14 4.15 -18.70
N VAL A 46 -25.29 3.13 -18.82
CA VAL A 46 -23.99 3.06 -18.15
C VAL A 46 -22.91 3.58 -19.07
N LEU A 47 -22.19 4.60 -18.63
CA LEU A 47 -20.99 5.13 -19.26
C LEU A 47 -19.79 4.62 -18.48
N ASP A 48 -19.14 3.59 -19.01
CA ASP A 48 -17.99 2.96 -18.36
C ASP A 48 -16.70 3.34 -19.07
N SER A 49 -15.83 4.10 -18.41
CA SER A 49 -14.51 4.46 -18.96
C SER A 49 -13.37 3.66 -18.32
N SER A 50 -13.68 2.51 -17.72
CA SER A 50 -12.69 1.60 -17.15
C SER A 50 -11.79 1.02 -18.23
N SER A 51 -10.55 0.66 -17.86
CA SER A 51 -9.63 -0.03 -18.77
C SER A 51 -10.16 -1.40 -19.19
N GLU A 52 -10.83 -2.09 -18.26
CA GLU A 52 -11.48 -3.38 -18.48
C GLU A 52 -13.00 -3.22 -18.58
N SER A 53 -13.64 -4.01 -19.46
CA SER A 53 -15.08 -3.95 -19.65
C SER A 53 -15.83 -4.78 -18.62
N ALA A 54 -16.92 -4.22 -18.08
CA ALA A 54 -17.87 -4.90 -17.21
C ALA A 54 -19.14 -5.37 -17.95
N GLU A 55 -19.10 -5.50 -19.28
CA GLU A 55 -20.27 -5.85 -20.13
C GLU A 55 -20.96 -7.16 -19.68
N VAL A 56 -20.18 -8.20 -19.36
CA VAL A 56 -20.70 -9.49 -18.89
C VAL A 56 -21.47 -9.36 -17.56
N MET A 57 -21.01 -8.46 -16.69
CA MET A 57 -21.70 -8.16 -15.43
C MET A 57 -22.97 -7.35 -15.70
N ALA A 58 -22.88 -6.29 -16.51
CA ALA A 58 -24.03 -5.44 -16.85
C ALA A 58 -25.15 -6.20 -17.58
N ALA A 59 -24.82 -7.18 -18.43
CA ALA A 59 -25.78 -8.01 -19.15
C ALA A 59 -26.71 -8.84 -18.24
N GLN A 60 -26.36 -8.98 -16.95
CA GLN A 60 -27.21 -9.65 -15.96
C GLN A 60 -28.41 -8.80 -15.52
N TYR A 61 -28.45 -7.52 -15.89
CA TYR A 61 -29.47 -6.55 -15.49
C TYR A 61 -30.31 -6.11 -16.70
N PRO A 62 -31.54 -6.65 -16.88
CA PRO A 62 -32.37 -6.33 -18.03
C PRO A 62 -32.79 -4.85 -18.07
N GLY A 63 -32.58 -4.20 -19.21
CA GLY A 63 -32.91 -2.78 -19.41
C GLY A 63 -31.77 -1.80 -19.15
N VAL A 64 -30.55 -2.32 -18.92
CA VAL A 64 -29.31 -1.54 -18.90
C VAL A 64 -28.71 -1.49 -20.30
N GLU A 65 -28.53 -0.29 -20.84
CA GLU A 65 -27.67 -0.02 -21.99
C GLU A 65 -26.26 0.26 -21.46
N TYR A 66 -25.32 -0.63 -21.74
CA TYR A 66 -23.93 -0.52 -21.27
C TYR A 66 -23.01 -0.09 -22.41
N LEU A 67 -22.27 1.01 -22.21
CA LEU A 67 -21.30 1.53 -23.17
C LEU A 67 -19.90 1.52 -22.54
N HIS A 68 -19.01 0.68 -23.08
CA HIS A 68 -17.58 0.68 -22.75
C HIS A 68 -16.86 1.75 -23.58
N LEU A 69 -16.26 2.73 -22.91
CA LEU A 69 -15.72 3.96 -23.47
C LEU A 69 -14.29 4.25 -22.94
N PRO A 70 -13.32 3.32 -23.11
CA PRO A 70 -11.96 3.46 -22.57
C PRO A 70 -11.19 4.64 -23.20
N GLN A 71 -11.63 5.14 -24.36
CA GLN A 71 -11.04 6.32 -25.02
C GLN A 71 -11.23 7.62 -24.21
N PHE A 72 -12.24 7.67 -23.33
CA PHE A 72 -12.45 8.81 -22.45
C PHE A 72 -11.77 8.50 -21.11
N SER A 73 -10.46 8.74 -21.03
CA SER A 73 -9.72 8.65 -19.76
C SER A 73 -10.38 9.53 -18.68
N TYR A 74 -9.95 9.40 -17.42
CA TYR A 74 -10.47 10.28 -16.36
C TYR A 74 -10.33 11.78 -16.70
N GLN A 75 -9.28 12.18 -17.43
CA GLN A 75 -9.09 13.56 -17.90
C GLN A 75 -10.07 13.96 -19.02
N GLY A 76 -10.62 12.99 -19.77
CA GLY A 76 -11.63 13.18 -20.81
C GLY A 76 -13.08 13.08 -20.31
N PHE A 77 -13.31 13.27 -19.00
CA PHE A 77 -14.62 13.12 -18.37
C PHE A 77 -15.72 13.98 -19.01
N GLN A 78 -15.40 15.21 -19.43
CA GLN A 78 -16.32 16.10 -20.12
C GLN A 78 -16.89 15.47 -21.41
N ALA A 79 -16.01 14.92 -22.25
CA ALA A 79 -16.38 14.30 -23.52
C ALA A 79 -17.24 13.05 -23.32
N LYS A 80 -16.96 12.28 -22.26
CA LYS A 80 -17.78 11.12 -21.85
C LYS A 80 -19.21 11.53 -21.54
N LEU A 81 -19.41 12.60 -20.76
CA LEU A 81 -20.74 13.09 -20.41
C LEU A 81 -21.49 13.62 -21.62
N ALA A 82 -20.85 14.45 -22.44
CA ALA A 82 -21.45 14.99 -23.66
C ALA A 82 -21.90 13.86 -24.60
N TYR A 83 -21.06 12.83 -24.78
CA TYR A 83 -21.40 11.65 -25.55
C TYR A 83 -22.62 10.90 -24.99
N GLY A 84 -22.65 10.68 -23.67
CA GLY A 84 -23.76 10.00 -23.01
C GLY A 84 -25.08 10.76 -23.09
N VAL A 85 -25.06 12.07 -22.80
CA VAL A 85 -26.24 12.96 -22.88
C VAL A 85 -26.82 12.99 -24.30
N GLY A 86 -25.95 12.98 -25.32
CA GLY A 86 -26.38 12.90 -26.72
C GLY A 86 -27.16 11.61 -27.07
N ARG A 87 -27.00 10.53 -26.29
CA ARG A 87 -27.69 9.24 -26.51
C ARG A 87 -29.05 9.15 -25.82
N VAL A 88 -29.33 10.00 -24.83
CA VAL A 88 -30.54 9.91 -23.99
C VAL A 88 -31.77 10.43 -24.72
N ASN A 89 -32.74 9.58 -25.07
CA ASN A 89 -33.92 9.99 -25.86
C ASN A 89 -35.19 10.29 -25.04
N THR A 90 -35.17 10.02 -23.75
CA THR A 90 -36.29 10.30 -22.84
C THR A 90 -36.38 11.80 -22.52
N PRO A 91 -37.58 12.33 -22.20
CA PRO A 91 -37.76 13.76 -21.91
C PRO A 91 -37.04 14.22 -20.64
N PHE A 92 -36.78 13.32 -19.69
CA PHE A 92 -36.08 13.62 -18.44
C PHE A 92 -34.91 12.69 -18.22
N MET A 93 -33.87 13.19 -17.55
CA MET A 93 -32.72 12.39 -17.15
C MET A 93 -32.13 12.86 -15.83
N ALA A 94 -31.36 11.99 -15.19
CA ALA A 94 -30.49 12.34 -14.08
C ALA A 94 -29.17 11.60 -14.23
N PHE A 95 -28.06 12.23 -13.83
CA PHE A 95 -26.82 11.51 -13.60
C PHE A 95 -26.90 10.76 -12.26
N ALA A 96 -26.11 9.70 -12.12
CA ALA A 96 -25.79 9.08 -10.84
C ALA A 96 -24.35 8.52 -10.88
N ALA A 97 -23.65 8.68 -9.77
CA ALA A 97 -22.36 8.03 -9.56
C ALA A 97 -22.60 6.58 -9.12
N ASP A 98 -21.60 5.72 -9.32
CA ASP A 98 -21.69 4.29 -8.98
C ASP A 98 -21.63 4.01 -7.47
N ASP A 99 -21.41 5.04 -6.66
CA ASP A 99 -21.38 5.03 -5.19
C ASP A 99 -22.59 5.74 -4.52
N ASP A 100 -23.47 6.34 -5.32
CA ASP A 100 -24.64 7.11 -4.88
C ASP A 100 -25.96 6.33 -5.04
N PHE A 101 -26.85 6.43 -4.05
CA PHE A 101 -28.21 5.90 -4.13
C PHE A 101 -29.22 7.05 -4.29
N LEU A 102 -29.68 7.31 -5.52
CA LEU A 102 -30.85 8.18 -5.75
C LEU A 102 -32.13 7.40 -5.43
N LEU A 103 -32.93 7.92 -4.51
CA LEU A 103 -34.08 7.24 -3.94
C LEU A 103 -35.28 7.27 -4.89
N TYR A 104 -35.95 6.14 -5.07
CA TYR A 104 -37.02 5.99 -6.07
C TYR A 104 -38.17 6.97 -5.87
N ASP A 105 -38.61 7.15 -4.62
CA ASP A 105 -39.68 8.10 -4.30
C ASP A 105 -39.26 9.55 -4.55
N GLY A 106 -37.97 9.86 -4.34
CA GLY A 106 -37.39 11.17 -4.63
C GLY A 106 -37.32 11.46 -6.12
N LEU A 107 -36.90 10.48 -6.92
CA LEU A 107 -36.89 10.55 -8.39
C LEU A 107 -38.32 10.71 -8.94
N ASN A 108 -39.25 9.87 -8.50
CA ASN A 108 -40.65 9.91 -8.96
C ASN A 108 -41.31 11.25 -8.66
N GLN A 109 -41.18 11.77 -7.43
CA GLN A 109 -41.74 13.08 -7.07
C GLN A 109 -41.11 14.23 -7.86
N SER A 110 -39.81 14.13 -8.17
CA SER A 110 -39.13 15.13 -8.99
C SER A 110 -39.60 15.11 -10.44
N LEU A 111 -39.81 13.91 -11.00
CA LEU A 111 -40.37 13.71 -12.34
C LEU A 111 -41.81 14.26 -12.43
N ASP A 112 -42.68 13.84 -11.50
CA ASP A 112 -44.08 14.27 -11.47
C ASP A 112 -44.19 15.81 -11.33
N PHE A 113 -43.31 16.42 -10.54
CA PHE A 113 -43.23 17.87 -10.42
C PHE A 113 -42.85 18.54 -11.75
N LEU A 114 -41.82 18.05 -12.45
CA LEU A 114 -41.39 18.65 -13.71
C LEU A 114 -42.42 18.45 -14.83
N GLU A 115 -43.16 17.35 -14.83
CA GLU A 115 -44.26 17.16 -15.79
C GLU A 115 -45.41 18.14 -15.55
N ALA A 116 -45.76 18.37 -14.28
CA ALA A 116 -46.79 19.33 -13.92
C ALA A 116 -46.36 20.79 -14.16
N ASN A 117 -45.06 21.08 -14.24
CA ASN A 117 -44.52 22.44 -14.33
C ASN A 117 -43.54 22.61 -15.52
N PRO A 118 -44.04 22.88 -16.74
CA PRO A 118 -43.25 23.01 -17.97
C PRO A 118 -42.10 24.03 -17.93
N ASP A 119 -42.24 25.09 -17.13
CA ASP A 119 -41.28 26.20 -16.99
C ASP A 119 -40.13 25.92 -16.01
N TYR A 120 -40.15 24.77 -15.33
CA TYR A 120 -39.05 24.29 -14.50
C TYR A 120 -38.16 23.34 -15.31
N GLY A 121 -36.85 23.53 -15.17
CA GLY A 121 -35.83 22.77 -15.90
C GLY A 121 -35.21 21.64 -15.08
N LEU A 122 -35.18 21.79 -13.75
CA LEU A 122 -34.60 20.82 -12.82
C LEU A 122 -35.41 20.70 -11.52
N CYS A 123 -35.44 19.49 -10.96
CA CYS A 123 -36.06 19.19 -9.67
C CYS A 123 -35.28 18.10 -8.94
N HIS A 124 -35.03 18.31 -7.65
CA HIS A 124 -34.45 17.31 -6.75
C HIS A 124 -34.92 17.54 -5.31
N GLY A 125 -34.34 16.84 -4.34
CA GLY A 125 -34.57 17.08 -2.91
C GLY A 125 -33.28 17.11 -2.10
N TYR A 126 -33.37 16.81 -0.82
CA TYR A 126 -32.23 16.86 0.10
C TYR A 126 -31.47 15.54 0.14
N CYS A 127 -30.15 15.65 0.21
CA CYS A 127 -29.24 14.51 0.24
C CYS A 127 -28.57 14.39 1.61
N LEU A 128 -28.15 13.18 1.94
CA LEU A 128 -27.26 12.89 3.06
C LEU A 128 -26.08 12.07 2.59
N ASN A 129 -25.01 12.11 3.36
CA ASN A 129 -23.80 11.36 3.08
C ASN A 129 -23.75 10.09 3.95
N TYR A 130 -23.13 9.03 3.46
CA TYR A 130 -22.80 7.84 4.23
C TYR A 130 -21.30 7.51 4.12
N LEU A 131 -20.78 6.80 5.10
CA LEU A 131 -19.46 6.17 5.06
C LEU A 131 -19.65 4.71 5.50
N ALA A 132 -19.37 3.79 4.59
CA ALA A 132 -19.45 2.37 4.87
C ALA A 132 -18.17 1.88 5.57
N GLU A 133 -18.37 1.20 6.68
CA GLU A 133 -17.37 0.44 7.42
C GLU A 133 -17.74 -1.05 7.37
N ALA A 134 -16.89 -1.95 7.88
CA ALA A 134 -17.13 -3.38 7.73
C ALA A 134 -18.48 -3.84 8.31
N THR A 135 -18.82 -3.39 9.52
CA THR A 135 -20.02 -3.80 10.28
C THR A 135 -20.95 -2.64 10.63
N GLN A 136 -20.65 -1.43 10.14
CA GLN A 136 -21.47 -0.25 10.38
C GLN A 136 -21.51 0.71 9.19
N VAL A 137 -22.51 1.58 9.17
CA VAL A 137 -22.63 2.71 8.25
C VAL A 137 -22.80 3.99 9.05
N LYS A 138 -21.94 4.97 8.82
CA LYS A 138 -22.02 6.30 9.42
C LYS A 138 -22.75 7.24 8.50
N TYR A 139 -23.73 7.97 8.99
CA TYR A 139 -24.50 8.92 8.21
C TYR A 139 -24.19 10.35 8.60
N TYR A 140 -23.97 11.20 7.62
CA TYR A 140 -23.61 12.60 7.78
C TYR A 140 -24.66 13.49 7.12
N ARG A 141 -25.00 14.58 7.79
CA ARG A 141 -25.75 15.67 7.20
C ARG A 141 -24.90 16.28 6.09
N ARG A 142 -25.39 16.18 4.86
CA ARG A 142 -24.78 16.83 3.69
C ARG A 142 -25.42 18.19 3.43
N ASN A 143 -26.75 18.24 3.37
CA ASN A 143 -27.48 19.47 3.06
C ASN A 143 -28.08 20.15 4.31
N LYS A 144 -28.05 21.48 4.29
CA LYS A 144 -28.88 22.33 5.16
C LYS A 144 -30.15 22.72 4.43
N LYS A 145 -31.17 23.10 5.19
CA LYS A 145 -32.41 23.64 4.61
C LYS A 145 -32.10 24.96 3.92
N VAL A 146 -32.56 25.10 2.69
CA VAL A 146 -32.36 26.29 1.83
C VAL A 146 -33.71 26.77 1.30
N ARG A 147 -33.71 27.82 0.48
CA ARG A 147 -34.85 28.15 -0.37
C ARG A 147 -35.16 26.96 -1.27
N GLU A 148 -36.44 26.58 -1.31
CA GLU A 148 -36.90 25.39 -2.02
C GLU A 148 -37.52 25.71 -3.39
N ASP A 149 -37.90 26.96 -3.63
CA ASP A 149 -38.48 27.40 -4.90
C ASP A 149 -37.68 28.56 -5.52
N TYR A 150 -37.07 28.30 -6.68
CA TYR A 150 -36.29 29.30 -7.44
C TYR A 150 -37.07 29.66 -8.70
N ASN A 151 -38.16 30.39 -8.49
CA ASN A 151 -39.17 30.69 -9.51
C ASN A 151 -39.22 32.16 -9.93
N ALA A 152 -38.24 32.96 -9.52
CA ALA A 152 -38.21 34.39 -9.82
C ALA A 152 -38.34 34.62 -11.34
N PRO A 153 -39.13 35.60 -11.80
CA PRO A 153 -39.35 35.82 -13.23
C PRO A 153 -38.05 36.21 -13.95
N ARG A 154 -37.17 36.95 -13.27
CA ARG A 154 -35.84 37.35 -13.77
C ARG A 154 -34.81 36.27 -13.52
N ALA A 155 -34.11 35.87 -14.58
CA ALA A 155 -33.12 34.80 -14.57
C ALA A 155 -31.90 35.13 -13.70
N GLU A 156 -31.48 36.39 -13.69
CA GLU A 156 -30.36 36.93 -12.91
C GLU A 156 -30.61 36.75 -11.41
N GLN A 157 -31.84 37.04 -10.96
CA GLN A 157 -32.23 36.87 -9.57
C GLN A 157 -32.27 35.39 -9.18
N ARG A 158 -32.84 34.53 -10.04
CA ARG A 158 -32.87 33.07 -9.79
C ARG A 158 -31.46 32.51 -9.63
N LEU A 159 -30.56 32.90 -10.53
CA LEU A 159 -29.17 32.48 -10.54
C LEU A 159 -28.48 32.86 -9.22
N LEU A 160 -28.48 34.16 -8.86
CA LEU A 160 -27.79 34.63 -7.67
C LEU A 160 -28.38 34.03 -6.38
N ASP A 161 -29.71 33.88 -6.31
CA ASP A 161 -30.38 33.27 -5.16
C ASP A 161 -29.92 31.82 -4.94
N TYR A 162 -29.90 30.99 -5.99
CA TYR A 162 -29.48 29.59 -5.88
C TYR A 162 -27.98 29.46 -5.64
N MET A 163 -27.18 30.24 -6.37
CA MET A 163 -25.72 30.21 -6.26
C MET A 163 -25.25 30.67 -4.88
N GLY A 164 -26.00 31.52 -4.18
CA GLY A 164 -25.74 31.90 -2.79
C GLY A 164 -26.09 30.84 -1.73
N GLU A 165 -26.94 29.87 -2.08
CA GLU A 165 -27.36 28.71 -1.28
C GLU A 165 -27.02 27.40 -2.00
N PHE A 166 -25.84 27.36 -2.64
CA PHE A 166 -25.44 26.34 -3.60
C PHE A 166 -25.51 24.91 -3.05
N ILE A 167 -26.51 24.17 -3.52
CA ILE A 167 -26.55 22.71 -3.48
C ILE A 167 -26.29 22.25 -4.91
N PRO A 168 -25.23 21.46 -5.19
CA PRO A 168 -24.95 20.98 -6.54
C PRO A 168 -26.16 20.31 -7.22
N PRO A 169 -26.69 20.86 -8.33
CA PRO A 169 -27.81 20.26 -9.06
C PRO A 169 -27.37 19.14 -10.01
N PHE A 170 -26.09 18.76 -10.00
CA PHE A 170 -25.51 17.84 -10.98
C PHE A 170 -26.28 16.51 -11.11
N PHE A 171 -26.82 16.00 -10.00
CA PHE A 171 -27.59 14.76 -9.93
C PHE A 171 -29.11 14.98 -9.96
N ALA A 172 -29.59 16.21 -10.19
CA ALA A 172 -31.02 16.51 -10.22
C ALA A 172 -31.70 15.89 -11.44
N VAL A 173 -33.00 15.58 -11.30
CA VAL A 173 -33.82 15.26 -12.46
C VAL A 173 -33.93 16.53 -13.30
N THR A 174 -33.53 16.43 -14.56
CA THR A 174 -33.41 17.57 -15.47
C THR A 174 -34.10 17.25 -16.79
N ARG A 175 -34.64 18.27 -17.46
CA ARG A 175 -35.13 18.13 -18.84
C ARG A 175 -33.97 17.80 -19.77
N THR A 176 -34.05 16.68 -20.47
CA THR A 176 -32.98 16.18 -21.36
C THR A 176 -32.62 17.20 -22.44
N ALA A 177 -33.60 17.92 -22.99
CA ALA A 177 -33.35 18.94 -24.02
C ALA A 177 -32.45 20.09 -23.51
N LEU A 178 -32.65 20.51 -22.27
CA LEU A 178 -31.87 21.59 -21.66
C LEU A 178 -30.44 21.13 -21.36
N LEU A 179 -30.28 19.89 -20.88
CA LEU A 179 -28.97 19.33 -20.60
C LEU A 179 -28.16 19.04 -21.88
N ARG A 180 -28.81 18.60 -22.95
CA ARG A 180 -28.19 18.45 -24.28
C ARG A 180 -27.62 19.77 -24.79
N GLN A 181 -28.40 20.85 -24.73
CA GLN A 181 -27.94 22.18 -25.13
C GLN A 181 -26.72 22.62 -24.31
N TRP A 182 -26.72 22.39 -22.99
CA TRP A 182 -25.57 22.70 -22.15
C TRP A 182 -24.29 21.99 -22.62
N PHE A 183 -24.34 20.67 -22.80
CA PHE A 183 -23.16 19.90 -23.20
C PHE A 183 -22.74 20.13 -24.65
N GLU A 184 -23.64 20.55 -25.55
CA GLU A 184 -23.31 20.98 -26.92
C GLU A 184 -22.54 22.31 -26.94
N LEU A 185 -22.79 23.20 -25.98
CA LEU A 185 -22.18 24.52 -25.88
C LEU A 185 -20.89 24.53 -25.04
N LEU A 186 -20.71 23.53 -24.19
CA LEU A 186 -19.59 23.42 -23.26
C LEU A 186 -18.25 23.23 -23.99
N PRO A 187 -17.21 24.06 -23.72
CA PRO A 187 -15.92 23.95 -24.38
C PRO A 187 -15.22 22.62 -24.06
N GLU A 188 -14.55 22.07 -25.06
CA GLU A 188 -13.72 20.88 -24.90
C GLU A 188 -12.60 21.14 -23.87
N GLY A 189 -12.36 20.17 -22.98
CA GLY A 189 -11.32 20.29 -21.95
C GLY A 189 -11.71 21.10 -20.71
N THR A 190 -12.98 21.51 -20.58
CA THR A 190 -13.48 22.16 -19.34
C THR A 190 -13.32 21.21 -18.14
N SER A 191 -12.71 21.68 -17.05
CA SER A 191 -12.50 20.88 -15.85
C SER A 191 -13.82 20.52 -15.16
N PHE A 192 -13.82 19.51 -14.28
CA PHE A 192 -15.04 19.05 -13.60
C PHE A 192 -15.71 20.15 -12.77
N GLU A 193 -14.92 20.96 -12.05
CA GLU A 193 -15.41 22.04 -11.19
C GLU A 193 -16.15 23.11 -12.00
N TRP A 194 -15.57 23.51 -13.14
CA TRP A 194 -16.21 24.46 -14.06
C TRP A 194 -17.42 23.86 -14.77
N GLN A 195 -17.42 22.57 -15.06
CA GLN A 195 -18.61 21.88 -15.54
C GLN A 195 -19.76 21.95 -14.54
N GLU A 196 -19.49 21.71 -13.25
CA GLU A 196 -20.52 21.74 -12.19
C GLU A 196 -21.08 23.14 -11.96
N ILE A 197 -20.19 24.14 -11.89
CA ILE A 197 -20.57 25.56 -11.75
C ILE A 197 -21.36 26.03 -12.99
N GLY A 198 -20.85 25.75 -14.18
CA GLY A 198 -21.49 26.11 -15.44
C GLY A 198 -22.84 25.41 -15.64
N HIS A 199 -22.95 24.15 -15.21
CA HIS A 199 -24.19 23.38 -15.24
C HIS A 199 -25.27 24.08 -14.42
N ALA A 200 -24.98 24.46 -13.17
CA ALA A 200 -25.92 25.22 -12.35
C ALA A 200 -26.28 26.58 -12.98
N TYR A 201 -25.27 27.30 -13.49
CA TYR A 201 -25.46 28.59 -14.14
C TYR A 201 -26.45 28.49 -15.32
N PHE A 202 -26.13 27.63 -16.29
CA PHE A 202 -26.90 27.50 -17.53
C PHE A 202 -28.35 27.06 -17.28
N LEU A 203 -28.56 26.12 -16.34
CA LEU A 203 -29.91 25.66 -16.03
C LEU A 203 -30.76 26.78 -15.43
N LEU A 204 -30.22 27.56 -14.48
CA LEU A 204 -30.99 28.60 -13.78
C LEU A 204 -31.24 29.85 -14.62
N THR A 205 -30.34 30.15 -15.56
CA THR A 205 -30.55 31.23 -16.51
C THR A 205 -31.62 30.90 -17.55
N ASN A 206 -31.89 29.62 -17.81
CA ASN A 206 -32.82 29.17 -18.84
C ASN A 206 -34.15 28.61 -18.31
N ALA A 207 -34.20 28.18 -17.05
CA ALA A 207 -35.41 27.60 -16.46
C ALA A 207 -35.49 27.85 -14.94
N LYS A 208 -36.66 27.57 -14.36
CA LYS A 208 -36.86 27.58 -12.91
C LYS A 208 -36.35 26.27 -12.28
N ALA A 209 -36.04 26.31 -10.98
CA ALA A 209 -35.55 25.15 -10.23
C ALA A 209 -36.36 24.91 -8.95
N ARG A 210 -36.51 23.64 -8.59
CA ARG A 210 -37.23 23.21 -7.39
C ARG A 210 -36.39 22.26 -6.55
N ILE A 211 -36.35 22.49 -5.23
CA ILE A 211 -35.86 21.55 -4.23
C ILE A 211 -37.07 21.12 -3.39
N LEU A 212 -37.48 19.88 -3.52
CA LEU A 212 -38.58 19.31 -2.75
C LEU A 212 -38.11 18.98 -1.33
N PRO A 213 -38.94 19.19 -0.29
CA PRO A 213 -38.63 18.84 1.09
C PRO A 213 -38.77 17.32 1.34
N ILE A 214 -38.02 16.53 0.57
CA ILE A 214 -38.03 15.07 0.57
C ILE A 214 -36.60 14.53 0.57
N PRO A 215 -36.37 13.29 1.05
CA PRO A 215 -35.11 12.62 0.85
C PRO A 215 -34.94 12.28 -0.63
N TYR A 216 -33.78 12.63 -1.19
CA TYR A 216 -33.51 12.46 -2.61
C TYR A 216 -32.35 11.50 -2.88
N ALA A 217 -31.25 11.64 -2.16
CA ALA A 217 -30.09 10.77 -2.36
C ALA A 217 -29.34 10.47 -1.06
N VAL A 218 -28.72 9.30 -1.02
CA VAL A 218 -27.78 8.86 0.00
C VAL A 218 -26.44 8.63 -0.70
N ARG A 219 -25.45 9.48 -0.41
CA ARG A 219 -24.22 9.62 -1.19
C ARG A 219 -22.99 9.16 -0.44
N GLU A 220 -22.03 8.49 -1.08
CA GLU A 220 -20.83 8.06 -0.36
C GLU A 220 -19.91 9.26 -0.04
N THR A 221 -19.31 9.23 1.14
CA THR A 221 -18.31 10.23 1.56
C THR A 221 -16.94 9.79 1.06
N ASN A 222 -16.21 10.70 0.40
CA ASN A 222 -14.83 10.47 0.02
C ASN A 222 -13.95 10.22 1.27
N TYR A 223 -13.31 9.06 1.35
CA TYR A 223 -12.38 8.70 2.42
C TYR A 223 -10.92 8.71 1.92
N GLY A 224 -10.05 9.44 2.61
CA GLY A 224 -8.62 9.56 2.30
C GLY A 224 -8.30 10.64 1.27
N VAL A 225 -7.15 10.50 0.60
CA VAL A 225 -6.68 11.45 -0.43
C VAL A 225 -7.22 11.02 -1.79
N SER A 226 -8.00 11.89 -2.44
CA SER A 226 -8.30 11.77 -3.86
C SER A 226 -7.13 12.35 -4.66
N GLU A 227 -6.69 11.66 -5.71
CA GLU A 227 -5.70 12.19 -6.67
C GLU A 227 -6.22 13.44 -7.41
N HIS A 228 -7.53 13.68 -7.35
CA HIS A 228 -8.21 14.80 -7.98
C HIS A 228 -9.03 15.57 -6.94
N GLN A 229 -8.62 16.81 -6.65
CA GLN A 229 -9.33 17.72 -5.75
C GLN A 229 -10.48 18.41 -6.49
N THR A 230 -11.62 17.73 -6.64
CA THR A 230 -12.79 18.20 -7.41
C THR A 230 -13.70 19.18 -6.65
N GLU A 231 -13.24 19.76 -5.55
CA GLU A 231 -14.03 20.67 -4.74
C GLU A 231 -14.10 22.04 -5.43
N VAL A 232 -15.31 22.44 -5.86
CA VAL A 232 -15.55 23.71 -6.59
C VAL A 232 -15.03 24.95 -5.86
N ILE A 233 -14.89 24.89 -4.53
CA ILE A 233 -14.35 26.01 -3.74
C ILE A 233 -12.91 26.36 -4.12
N HIS A 234 -12.10 25.40 -4.57
CA HIS A 234 -10.70 25.67 -4.93
C HIS A 234 -10.61 26.61 -6.14
N VAL A 235 -11.35 26.32 -7.22
CA VAL A 235 -11.35 27.16 -8.43
C VAL A 235 -11.99 28.53 -8.20
N LEU A 236 -12.93 28.61 -7.25
CA LEU A 236 -13.64 29.84 -6.88
C LEU A 236 -12.86 30.74 -5.91
N ALA A 237 -12.03 30.17 -5.02
CA ALA A 237 -11.39 30.91 -3.93
C ALA A 237 -9.91 31.25 -4.18
N PHE A 238 -9.21 30.50 -5.03
CA PHE A 238 -7.79 30.74 -5.27
C PHE A 238 -7.56 32.10 -5.93
N THR A 239 -6.47 32.75 -5.51
CA THR A 239 -6.13 34.14 -5.87
C THR A 239 -4.84 34.24 -6.69
N ASP A 240 -4.21 33.12 -7.02
CA ASP A 240 -3.07 33.12 -7.93
C ASP A 240 -3.50 33.53 -9.35
N ALA A 241 -2.55 34.08 -10.10
CA ALA A 241 -2.81 34.65 -11.41
C ALA A 241 -3.43 33.65 -12.41
N LYS A 242 -3.10 32.36 -12.30
CA LYS A 242 -3.64 31.33 -13.19
C LYS A 242 -5.11 31.07 -12.87
N SER A 243 -5.45 30.81 -11.62
CA SER A 243 -6.85 30.57 -11.22
C SER A 243 -7.75 31.77 -11.45
N VAL A 244 -7.23 33.00 -11.29
CA VAL A 244 -7.99 34.22 -11.64
C VAL A 244 -8.23 34.30 -13.15
N ALA A 245 -7.21 34.05 -13.98
CA ALA A 245 -7.36 34.07 -15.43
C ALA A 245 -8.35 33.01 -15.93
N GLU A 246 -8.30 31.79 -15.40
CA GLU A 246 -9.25 30.71 -15.74
C GLU A 246 -10.70 31.08 -15.35
N ARG A 247 -10.90 31.68 -14.17
CA ARG A 247 -12.21 32.15 -13.72
C ARG A 247 -12.78 33.25 -14.63
N GLU A 248 -11.96 34.22 -14.97
CA GLU A 248 -12.33 35.34 -15.84
C GLU A 248 -12.62 34.86 -17.27
N GLN A 249 -11.88 33.88 -17.77
CA GLN A 249 -12.11 33.24 -19.07
C GLN A 249 -13.42 32.44 -19.08
N PHE A 250 -13.70 31.68 -18.02
CA PHE A 250 -14.94 30.91 -17.94
C PHE A 250 -16.16 31.82 -17.79
N ALA A 251 -16.07 32.92 -17.04
CA ALA A 251 -17.12 33.94 -16.96
C ALA A 251 -17.40 34.57 -18.33
N ASP A 252 -16.36 34.85 -19.12
CA ASP A 252 -16.50 35.38 -20.48
C ASP A 252 -17.22 34.38 -21.41
N PHE A 253 -16.86 33.10 -21.32
CA PHE A 253 -17.59 32.04 -22.01
C PHE A 253 -19.08 32.00 -21.63
N LEU A 254 -19.41 32.04 -20.33
CA LEU A 254 -20.80 32.02 -19.86
C LEU A 254 -21.60 33.24 -20.35
N ALA A 255 -20.94 34.41 -20.50
CA ALA A 255 -21.56 35.62 -21.00
C ALA A 255 -22.01 35.50 -22.48
N GLY A 256 -21.30 34.69 -23.27
CA GLY A 256 -21.61 34.40 -24.66
C GLY A 256 -22.73 33.38 -24.88
N LEU A 257 -23.25 32.75 -23.83
CA LEU A 257 -24.24 31.69 -23.97
C LEU A 257 -25.65 32.22 -24.33
N PRO A 258 -26.43 31.46 -25.11
CA PRO A 258 -27.85 31.71 -25.28
C PRO A 258 -28.57 31.45 -23.95
N THR A 259 -29.06 32.50 -23.32
CA THR A 259 -29.79 32.44 -22.04
C THR A 259 -31.09 33.24 -22.13
N ALA A 260 -32.00 33.07 -21.16
CA ALA A 260 -33.19 33.92 -21.06
C ALA A 260 -32.90 35.35 -20.56
N ILE A 261 -31.62 35.74 -20.42
CA ILE A 261 -31.18 37.08 -20.06
C ILE A 261 -30.94 37.86 -21.37
N GLU A 262 -31.97 38.58 -21.82
CA GLU A 262 -31.91 39.33 -23.09
C GLU A 262 -31.50 40.80 -22.89
N ASP A 263 -31.77 41.37 -21.70
CA ASP A 263 -31.65 42.80 -21.42
C ASP A 263 -30.25 43.29 -21.02
N LEU A 264 -29.28 42.36 -20.85
CA LEU A 264 -27.90 42.67 -20.49
C LEU A 264 -26.96 42.53 -21.69
N ASP A 265 -26.04 43.47 -21.83
CA ASP A 265 -24.92 43.35 -22.77
C ASP A 265 -23.88 42.31 -22.29
N HIS A 266 -22.89 42.01 -23.14
CA HIS A 266 -21.91 40.96 -22.85
C HIS A 266 -21.08 41.26 -21.59
N GLU A 267 -20.70 42.52 -21.37
CA GLU A 267 -19.91 42.92 -20.21
C GLU A 267 -20.72 42.78 -18.91
N ALA A 268 -22.00 43.19 -18.92
CA ALA A 268 -22.89 43.01 -17.78
C ALA A 268 -23.18 41.52 -17.49
N ARG A 269 -23.32 40.66 -18.51
CA ARG A 269 -23.48 39.21 -18.32
C ARG A 269 -22.22 38.56 -17.74
N ARG A 270 -21.06 38.97 -18.21
CA ARG A 270 -19.77 38.54 -17.69
C ARG A 270 -19.62 38.92 -16.22
N GLN A 271 -20.00 40.15 -15.85
CA GLN A 271 -20.01 40.58 -14.46
C GLN A 271 -21.00 39.77 -13.62
N LEU A 272 -22.20 39.48 -14.13
CA LEU A 272 -23.17 38.61 -13.45
C LEU A 272 -22.61 37.20 -13.19
N ALA A 273 -21.87 36.61 -14.14
CA ALA A 273 -21.20 35.33 -13.94
C ALA A 273 -20.16 35.39 -12.81
N LEU A 274 -19.32 36.43 -12.79
CA LEU A 274 -18.36 36.66 -11.71
C LEU A 274 -19.05 36.89 -10.35
N ASP A 275 -20.15 37.64 -10.32
CA ASP A 275 -20.95 37.86 -9.12
C ASP A 275 -21.53 36.53 -8.60
N SER A 276 -22.00 35.67 -9.51
CA SER A 276 -22.48 34.33 -9.16
C SER A 276 -21.39 33.46 -8.53
N PHE A 277 -20.16 33.53 -9.06
CA PHE A 277 -19.00 32.82 -8.51
C PHE A 277 -18.66 33.32 -7.11
N ALA A 278 -18.70 34.65 -6.91
CA ALA A 278 -18.41 35.26 -5.62
C ALA A 278 -19.43 34.86 -4.54
N VAL A 279 -20.74 34.88 -4.85
CA VAL A 279 -21.77 34.47 -3.88
C VAL A 279 -21.71 32.97 -3.58
N THR A 280 -21.34 32.13 -4.54
CA THR A 280 -21.11 30.70 -4.31
C THR A 280 -19.91 30.45 -3.41
N ALA A 281 -18.77 31.10 -3.69
CA ALA A 281 -17.59 31.00 -2.85
C ALA A 281 -17.93 31.40 -1.40
N GLU A 282 -18.60 32.54 -1.22
CA GLU A 282 -19.01 33.04 0.10
C GLU A 282 -19.99 32.07 0.81
N GLY A 283 -20.95 31.51 0.07
CA GLY A 283 -21.92 30.56 0.59
C GLY A 283 -21.29 29.25 1.06
N LEU A 284 -20.34 28.72 0.28
CA LEU A 284 -19.55 27.53 0.61
C LEU A 284 -18.65 27.78 1.82
N PHE A 285 -17.93 28.91 1.86
CA PHE A 285 -17.09 29.29 3.01
C PHE A 285 -17.89 29.42 4.31
N LYS A 286 -19.11 29.97 4.24
CA LYS A 286 -20.00 30.11 5.39
C LYS A 286 -20.78 28.83 5.70
N GLY A 287 -20.65 27.78 4.89
CA GLY A 287 -21.41 26.54 5.02
C GLY A 287 -22.91 26.78 5.03
N ARG A 288 -23.44 27.66 4.16
CA ARG A 288 -24.86 28.04 4.15
C ARG A 288 -25.78 26.87 3.79
N ALA A 289 -25.39 26.09 2.78
CA ALA A 289 -26.22 25.03 2.21
C ALA A 289 -25.64 23.61 2.39
N MET A 290 -24.33 23.47 2.62
CA MET A 290 -23.65 22.18 2.78
C MET A 290 -22.89 22.08 4.11
N THR A 291 -22.77 20.86 4.61
CA THR A 291 -22.01 20.49 5.81
C THR A 291 -21.55 19.04 5.72
N LEU A 292 -20.73 18.59 6.67
CA LEU A 292 -20.32 17.20 6.83
C LEU A 292 -20.35 16.85 8.33
N GLU A 293 -21.54 16.85 8.90
CA GLU A 293 -21.75 16.63 10.33
C GLU A 293 -22.35 15.25 10.57
N LEU A 294 -21.71 14.42 11.41
CA LEU A 294 -22.22 13.10 11.76
C LEU A 294 -23.58 13.23 12.46
N ILE A 295 -24.59 12.50 12.00
CA ILE A 295 -25.96 12.55 12.55
C ILE A 295 -26.34 11.27 13.30
N TRP A 296 -25.94 10.10 12.79
CA TRP A 296 -26.04 8.82 13.50
C TRP A 296 -25.12 7.77 12.88
N GLU A 297 -24.95 6.68 13.62
CA GLU A 297 -24.24 5.47 13.21
C GLU A 297 -25.23 4.30 13.22
N SER A 298 -25.16 3.41 12.23
CA SER A 298 -26.00 2.22 12.12
C SER A 298 -25.12 0.98 12.08
N SER A 299 -25.18 0.13 13.10
CA SER A 299 -24.38 -1.11 13.19
C SER A 299 -25.24 -2.34 12.91
N TRP A 300 -24.73 -3.26 12.09
CA TRP A 300 -25.44 -4.51 11.74
C TRP A 300 -24.54 -5.72 11.92
N THR A 301 -24.58 -6.31 13.12
CA THR A 301 -23.75 -7.46 13.50
C THR A 301 -24.56 -8.73 13.75
N ASP A 302 -25.89 -8.63 13.81
CA ASP A 302 -26.80 -9.75 14.07
C ASP A 302 -27.75 -9.93 12.88
N PRO A 303 -27.72 -11.08 12.18
CA PRO A 303 -28.61 -11.33 11.05
C PRO A 303 -30.08 -11.50 11.43
N LEU A 304 -30.38 -11.79 12.70
CA LEU A 304 -31.73 -12.05 13.20
C LEU A 304 -32.43 -10.78 13.69
N ASN A 305 -31.69 -9.67 13.85
CA ASN A 305 -32.19 -8.40 14.34
C ASN A 305 -31.97 -7.26 13.32
N PRO A 306 -32.82 -6.21 13.33
CA PRO A 306 -32.58 -5.02 12.52
C PRO A 306 -31.32 -4.27 12.98
N PRO A 307 -30.73 -3.41 12.13
CA PRO A 307 -29.56 -2.65 12.50
C PRO A 307 -29.84 -1.71 13.68
N VAL A 308 -28.86 -1.61 14.58
CA VAL A 308 -28.92 -0.77 15.79
C VAL A 308 -28.40 0.62 15.44
N ARG A 309 -29.22 1.66 15.67
CA ARG A 309 -28.88 3.05 15.36
C ARG A 309 -28.57 3.86 16.62
N THR A 310 -27.42 4.53 16.59
CA THR A 310 -26.96 5.43 17.65
C THR A 310 -26.94 6.86 17.14
N PHE A 311 -27.85 7.70 17.63
CA PHE A 311 -28.00 9.09 17.21
C PHE A 311 -27.06 10.02 17.98
N GLN A 312 -26.48 10.99 17.27
CA GLN A 312 -25.67 12.03 17.90
C GLN A 312 -26.54 12.97 18.78
N PRO A 313 -25.96 13.71 19.73
CA PRO A 313 -26.74 14.60 20.59
C PRO A 313 -27.51 15.70 19.85
N SER A 314 -26.94 16.22 18.76
CA SER A 314 -27.58 17.22 17.89
C SER A 314 -28.36 16.54 16.77
N GLN A 315 -29.65 16.86 16.64
CA GLN A 315 -30.53 16.30 15.62
C GLN A 315 -31.28 17.42 14.87
N TYR A 316 -31.58 17.20 13.59
CA TYR A 316 -32.03 18.25 12.65
C TYR A 316 -33.42 17.96 12.07
N VAL A 317 -34.45 18.16 12.89
CA VAL A 317 -35.86 17.80 12.58
C VAL A 317 -36.45 18.57 11.40
N GLU A 318 -35.84 19.67 10.97
CA GLU A 318 -36.26 20.42 9.79
C GLU A 318 -36.02 19.69 8.46
N MET A 319 -35.21 18.62 8.49
CA MET A 319 -34.87 17.81 7.32
C MET A 319 -35.81 16.61 7.20
N PRO A 320 -36.12 16.16 5.97
CA PRO A 320 -37.12 15.12 5.73
C PRO A 320 -36.65 13.68 6.05
N PHE A 321 -35.51 13.53 6.72
CA PHE A 321 -34.85 12.25 6.98
C PHE A 321 -35.40 11.53 8.23
N TYR A 322 -36.01 12.23 9.18
CA TYR A 322 -36.36 11.65 10.48
C TYR A 322 -37.76 11.02 10.52
N ASN A 323 -37.99 10.00 9.69
CA ASN A 323 -39.24 9.25 9.71
C ASN A 323 -39.03 7.76 9.42
N GLN A 324 -39.98 6.92 9.85
CA GLN A 324 -39.87 5.46 9.76
C GLN A 324 -39.66 4.98 8.31
N ALA A 325 -40.39 5.53 7.35
CA ALA A 325 -40.29 5.12 5.95
C ALA A 325 -38.88 5.34 5.39
N PHE A 326 -38.22 6.43 5.79
CA PHE A 326 -36.84 6.70 5.42
C PHE A 326 -35.87 5.70 6.07
N PHE A 327 -36.00 5.41 7.36
CA PHE A 327 -35.15 4.42 8.03
C PHE A 327 -35.36 2.99 7.50
N ASP A 328 -36.57 2.65 7.03
CA ASP A 328 -36.83 1.38 6.34
C ASP A 328 -36.06 1.31 5.02
N GLN A 329 -36.03 2.42 4.26
CA GLN A 329 -35.21 2.52 3.04
C GLN A 329 -33.71 2.42 3.36
N LEU A 330 -33.23 3.12 4.39
CA LEU A 330 -31.84 2.99 4.83
C LEU A 330 -31.50 1.56 5.22
N THR A 331 -32.39 0.85 5.91
CA THR A 331 -32.18 -0.57 6.26
C THR A 331 -32.04 -1.44 5.01
N ALA A 332 -32.77 -1.16 3.93
CA ALA A 332 -32.58 -1.86 2.65
C ALA A 332 -31.24 -1.51 1.98
N LEU A 333 -30.81 -0.25 2.04
CA LEU A 333 -29.51 0.19 1.52
C LEU A 333 -28.34 -0.40 2.32
N GLU A 334 -28.41 -0.36 3.65
CA GLU A 334 -27.41 -0.94 4.56
C GLU A 334 -27.22 -2.43 4.29
N PHE A 335 -28.31 -3.16 4.03
CA PHE A 335 -28.23 -4.56 3.61
C PHE A 335 -27.42 -4.73 2.32
N LEU A 336 -27.67 -3.92 1.28
CA LEU A 336 -26.89 -3.97 0.04
C LEU A 336 -25.43 -3.55 0.25
N ILE A 337 -25.18 -2.54 1.08
CA ILE A 337 -23.83 -2.07 1.41
C ILE A 337 -23.01 -3.18 2.06
N HIS A 338 -23.57 -3.92 3.03
CA HIS A 338 -22.86 -5.00 3.71
C HIS A 338 -22.83 -6.30 2.91
N ALA A 339 -23.91 -6.64 2.19
CA ALA A 339 -23.95 -7.83 1.35
C ALA A 339 -23.09 -7.71 0.08
N MET A 340 -22.86 -6.49 -0.43
CA MET A 340 -22.05 -6.19 -1.61
C MET A 340 -21.01 -5.10 -1.28
N PRO A 341 -19.98 -5.42 -0.49
CA PRO A 341 -18.99 -4.44 -0.06
C PRO A 341 -18.15 -3.94 -1.25
N ALA A 342 -17.88 -2.64 -1.28
CA ALA A 342 -17.16 -2.00 -2.39
C ALA A 342 -16.22 -0.86 -1.96
N GLY A 343 -16.52 -0.20 -0.84
CA GLY A 343 -15.74 0.94 -0.37
C GLY A 343 -14.34 0.54 0.08
N ARG A 344 -13.34 1.40 -0.16
CA ARG A 344 -11.94 1.13 0.22
C ARG A 344 -11.80 0.87 1.72
N LEU A 345 -12.32 1.77 2.56
CA LEU A 345 -12.29 1.62 4.02
C LEU A 345 -13.05 0.37 4.47
N GLN A 346 -14.23 0.15 3.89
CA GLN A 346 -15.06 -1.02 4.16
C GLN A 346 -14.29 -2.31 3.90
N LEU A 347 -13.67 -2.46 2.73
CA LEU A 347 -12.90 -3.64 2.35
C LEU A 347 -11.64 -3.82 3.21
N GLN A 348 -10.95 -2.73 3.56
CA GLN A 348 -9.79 -2.76 4.47
C GLN A 348 -10.16 -3.28 5.87
N GLN A 349 -11.27 -2.83 6.43
CA GLN A 349 -11.75 -3.31 7.72
C GLN A 349 -12.38 -4.71 7.64
N LEU A 350 -12.87 -5.10 6.47
CA LEU A 350 -13.49 -6.41 6.24
C LEU A 350 -12.44 -7.52 6.07
N GLU A 351 -11.28 -7.21 5.48
CA GLU A 351 -10.15 -8.14 5.28
C GLU A 351 -9.81 -8.96 6.55
N PRO A 352 -9.52 -8.35 7.71
CA PRO A 352 -9.19 -9.11 8.91
C PRO A 352 -10.37 -9.92 9.46
N LEU A 353 -11.61 -9.45 9.30
CA LEU A 353 -12.81 -10.15 9.76
C LEU A 353 -13.05 -11.43 8.94
N LEU A 354 -12.92 -11.33 7.61
CA LEU A 354 -13.03 -12.50 6.73
C LEU A 354 -11.90 -13.50 7.00
N LEU A 355 -10.67 -13.02 7.20
CA LEU A 355 -9.56 -13.88 7.58
C LEU A 355 -9.81 -14.62 8.90
N ARG A 356 -10.35 -13.94 9.90
CA ARG A 356 -10.74 -14.57 11.18
C ARG A 356 -11.85 -15.60 10.99
N GLN A 357 -12.85 -15.31 10.15
CA GLN A 357 -13.91 -16.27 9.82
C GLN A 357 -13.33 -17.54 9.18
N GLU A 358 -12.43 -17.41 8.21
CA GLU A 358 -11.77 -18.57 7.59
C GLU A 358 -10.99 -19.40 8.63
N GLN A 359 -10.28 -18.76 9.56
CA GLN A 359 -9.57 -19.47 10.63
C GLN A 359 -10.52 -20.21 11.58
N LEU A 360 -11.67 -19.63 11.91
CA LEU A 360 -12.68 -20.24 12.79
C LEU A 360 -13.40 -21.42 12.12
N LEU A 361 -13.51 -21.40 10.79
CA LEU A 361 -14.09 -22.48 9.99
C LEU A 361 -13.15 -23.69 9.84
N LEU A 362 -11.84 -23.54 10.10
CA LEU A 362 -10.91 -24.66 10.03
C LEU A 362 -11.26 -25.74 11.07
N ALA A 363 -11.30 -26.99 10.59
CA ALA A 363 -11.43 -28.15 11.45
C ALA A 363 -10.17 -28.35 12.27
N GLN A 364 -10.32 -28.59 13.57
CA GLN A 364 -9.24 -28.88 14.50
C GLN A 364 -9.28 -30.35 14.92
N PRO A 365 -8.13 -30.99 15.17
CA PRO A 365 -8.08 -32.40 15.61
C PRO A 365 -8.85 -32.68 16.90
N SER A 366 -9.04 -31.66 17.76
CA SER A 366 -9.72 -31.75 19.05
C SER A 366 -11.21 -31.34 18.99
N ASP A 367 -11.80 -31.24 17.80
CA ASP A 367 -13.17 -30.76 17.64
C ASP A 367 -14.24 -31.68 18.24
N THR A 368 -15.15 -31.07 19.00
CA THR A 368 -16.43 -31.63 19.43
C THR A 368 -17.57 -30.84 18.79
N SER A 369 -18.79 -31.40 18.78
CA SER A 369 -19.97 -30.67 18.30
C SER A 369 -20.12 -29.31 18.99
N GLY A 370 -19.92 -29.26 20.32
CA GLY A 370 -19.98 -28.02 21.09
C GLY A 370 -18.91 -26.99 20.70
N THR A 371 -17.67 -27.41 20.49
CA THR A 371 -16.59 -26.47 20.10
C THR A 371 -16.79 -25.93 18.69
N VAL A 372 -17.27 -26.76 17.75
CA VAL A 372 -17.63 -26.33 16.39
C VAL A 372 -18.77 -25.31 16.44
N ARG A 373 -19.83 -25.60 17.21
CA ARG A 373 -20.93 -24.66 17.42
C ARG A 373 -20.44 -23.30 17.93
N THR A 374 -19.61 -23.28 18.96
CA THR A 374 -19.07 -22.03 19.53
C THR A 374 -18.28 -21.24 18.49
N ARG A 375 -17.39 -21.89 17.72
CA ARG A 375 -16.62 -21.21 16.67
C ARG A 375 -17.49 -20.68 15.54
N LEU A 376 -18.55 -21.39 15.15
CA LEU A 376 -19.48 -20.93 14.10
C LEU A 376 -20.28 -19.70 14.55
N TRP A 377 -20.69 -19.64 15.82
CA TRP A 377 -21.30 -18.43 16.39
C TRP A 377 -20.31 -17.27 16.48
N GLU A 378 -19.06 -17.52 16.91
CA GLU A 378 -18.01 -16.50 16.92
C GLU A 378 -17.74 -15.96 15.50
N ALA A 379 -17.67 -16.86 14.51
CA ALA A 379 -17.51 -16.48 13.11
C ALA A 379 -18.68 -15.62 12.63
N LEU A 380 -19.93 -15.96 12.99
CA LEU A 380 -21.09 -15.15 12.64
C LEU A 380 -21.01 -13.74 13.25
N GLN A 381 -20.58 -13.65 14.51
CA GLN A 381 -20.41 -12.38 15.23
C GLN A 381 -19.32 -11.48 14.61
N CYS A 382 -18.28 -12.06 13.98
CA CYS A 382 -17.29 -11.27 13.26
C CYS A 382 -17.92 -10.50 12.09
N ASN A 383 -18.77 -11.17 11.29
CA ASN A 383 -19.50 -10.57 10.18
C ASN A 383 -20.72 -11.41 9.77
N ALA A 384 -21.91 -10.88 10.02
CA ALA A 384 -23.20 -11.52 9.73
C ALA A 384 -23.49 -11.74 8.23
N PHE A 385 -22.74 -11.13 7.33
CA PHE A 385 -23.00 -11.14 5.88
C PHE A 385 -22.20 -12.21 5.12
N ASN A 386 -21.45 -13.08 5.81
CA ASN A 386 -20.74 -14.19 5.18
C ASN A 386 -21.64 -15.42 5.01
N ARG A 387 -22.00 -15.73 3.76
CA ARG A 387 -22.89 -16.86 3.41
C ARG A 387 -22.40 -18.22 3.91
N GLU A 388 -21.08 -18.47 3.87
CA GLU A 388 -20.54 -19.78 4.21
C GLU A 388 -20.69 -20.01 5.70
N VAL A 389 -20.34 -19.01 6.51
CA VAL A 389 -20.52 -19.02 7.96
C VAL A 389 -21.98 -19.25 8.34
N VAL A 390 -22.90 -18.48 7.74
CA VAL A 390 -24.35 -18.63 7.99
C VAL A 390 -24.82 -20.03 7.60
N ARG A 391 -24.39 -20.56 6.46
CA ARG A 391 -24.77 -21.90 5.98
C ARG A 391 -24.26 -23.00 6.91
N HIS A 392 -23.00 -22.93 7.32
CA HIS A 392 -22.41 -23.91 8.24
C HIS A 392 -23.10 -23.88 9.60
N LEU A 393 -23.36 -22.70 10.15
CA LEU A 393 -24.05 -22.56 11.43
C LEU A 393 -25.51 -23.06 11.36
N ALA A 394 -26.27 -22.64 10.35
CA ALA A 394 -27.67 -23.07 10.18
C ALA A 394 -27.76 -24.59 10.03
N GLY A 395 -26.87 -25.20 9.23
CA GLY A 395 -26.79 -26.65 9.09
C GLY A 395 -26.49 -27.36 10.42
N HIS A 396 -25.51 -26.84 11.17
CA HIS A 396 -25.11 -27.42 12.45
C HIS A 396 -26.21 -27.33 13.53
N LEU A 397 -26.94 -26.21 13.59
CA LEU A 397 -28.08 -26.03 14.52
C LEU A 397 -29.24 -26.98 14.18
N ARG A 398 -29.52 -27.17 12.89
CA ARG A 398 -30.52 -28.15 12.43
C ARG A 398 -30.16 -29.56 12.88
N ASP A 399 -28.90 -29.95 12.73
CA ASP A 399 -28.40 -31.27 13.14
C ASP A 399 -28.39 -31.45 14.67
N SER A 400 -28.46 -30.34 15.42
CA SER A 400 -28.49 -30.29 16.89
C SER A 400 -29.90 -30.09 17.48
N ASP A 401 -30.95 -30.21 16.65
CA ASP A 401 -32.38 -30.04 17.02
C ASP A 401 -32.80 -28.61 17.45
N GLU A 402 -32.03 -27.59 17.03
CA GLU A 402 -32.33 -26.16 17.21
C GLU A 402 -32.99 -25.58 15.95
N VAL A 403 -34.21 -26.03 15.69
CA VAL A 403 -34.91 -25.81 14.41
C VAL A 403 -35.26 -24.35 14.16
N GLU A 404 -35.72 -23.63 15.19
CA GLU A 404 -36.19 -22.24 15.05
C GLU A 404 -35.06 -21.29 14.65
N GLU A 405 -33.92 -21.30 15.36
CA GLU A 405 -32.77 -20.49 14.98
C GLU A 405 -32.20 -20.88 13.61
N SER A 406 -32.17 -22.19 13.31
CA SER A 406 -31.75 -22.70 12.00
C SER A 406 -32.62 -22.13 10.87
N GLU A 407 -33.95 -22.18 10.99
CA GLU A 407 -34.88 -21.67 9.99
C GLU A 407 -34.70 -20.16 9.75
N ALA A 408 -34.51 -19.39 10.84
CA ALA A 408 -34.26 -17.96 10.74
C ALA A 408 -32.94 -17.63 10.00
N LEU A 409 -31.87 -18.37 10.28
CA LEU A 409 -30.60 -18.23 9.57
C LEU A 409 -30.68 -18.68 8.10
N PHE A 410 -31.46 -19.72 7.78
CA PHE A 410 -31.71 -20.09 6.38
C PHE A 410 -32.49 -19.01 5.63
N ALA A 411 -33.43 -18.32 6.27
CA ALA A 411 -34.13 -17.19 5.67
C ALA A 411 -33.17 -16.02 5.38
N TRP A 412 -32.25 -15.74 6.31
CA TRP A 412 -31.18 -14.77 6.10
C TRP A 412 -30.23 -15.18 4.96
N LEU A 413 -29.81 -16.45 4.92
CA LEU A 413 -28.98 -16.98 3.84
C LEU A 413 -29.63 -16.81 2.47
N ALA A 414 -30.94 -17.14 2.35
CA ALA A 414 -31.69 -16.95 1.12
C ALA A 414 -31.74 -15.48 0.67
N ARG A 415 -31.83 -14.55 1.63
CA ARG A 415 -31.77 -13.11 1.35
C ARG A 415 -30.40 -12.70 0.82
N LEU A 416 -29.30 -13.19 1.41
CA LEU A 416 -27.93 -12.93 0.95
C LEU A 416 -27.69 -13.49 -0.46
N GLU A 417 -28.10 -14.74 -0.71
CA GLU A 417 -27.94 -15.41 -2.01
C GLU A 417 -28.75 -14.74 -3.13
N GLY A 418 -29.79 -13.97 -2.79
CA GLY A 418 -30.58 -13.18 -3.74
C GLY A 418 -29.87 -11.97 -4.34
N VAL A 419 -28.80 -11.46 -3.71
CA VAL A 419 -28.08 -10.25 -4.18
C VAL A 419 -26.58 -10.48 -4.40
N LEU A 420 -25.97 -11.35 -3.59
CA LEU A 420 -24.57 -11.65 -3.64
C LEU A 420 -24.37 -12.96 -4.42
N LYS A 421 -23.36 -13.04 -5.28
CA LYS A 421 -22.93 -14.30 -5.91
C LYS A 421 -21.58 -14.77 -5.39
N GLN A 422 -20.69 -13.82 -5.08
CA GLN A 422 -19.35 -14.08 -4.57
C GLN A 422 -19.38 -14.59 -3.12
N SER A 423 -18.55 -15.57 -2.78
CA SER A 423 -18.39 -16.03 -1.38
C SER A 423 -17.47 -15.12 -0.58
N GLY A 424 -17.53 -15.20 0.76
CA GLY A 424 -16.60 -14.47 1.63
C GLY A 424 -15.15 -14.88 1.38
N ARG A 425 -14.90 -16.17 1.09
CA ARG A 425 -13.58 -16.68 0.77
C ARG A 425 -13.03 -16.16 -0.57
N GLU A 426 -13.88 -16.07 -1.59
CA GLU A 426 -13.51 -15.49 -2.88
C GLU A 426 -13.17 -14.00 -2.75
N LEU A 427 -13.96 -13.25 -1.96
CA LEU A 427 -13.69 -11.85 -1.69
C LEU A 427 -12.36 -11.69 -0.93
N LEU A 428 -12.13 -12.48 0.11
CA LEU A 428 -10.87 -12.50 0.85
C LEU A 428 -9.69 -12.83 -0.07
N GLY A 429 -9.82 -13.77 -1.00
CA GLY A 429 -8.78 -14.13 -1.97
C GLY A 429 -8.36 -12.98 -2.90
N SER A 430 -9.25 -12.01 -3.14
CA SER A 430 -8.91 -10.77 -3.84
C SER A 430 -8.15 -9.74 -2.97
N MET A 431 -8.13 -9.94 -1.66
CA MET A 431 -7.44 -9.11 -0.67
C MET A 431 -6.06 -9.67 -0.32
N HIS A 432 -5.24 -8.86 0.36
CA HIS A 432 -3.85 -9.21 0.63
C HIS A 432 -3.70 -10.42 1.55
N SER A 433 -4.43 -10.45 2.66
CA SER A 433 -4.41 -11.57 3.61
C SER A 433 -4.89 -12.89 2.98
N GLY A 434 -5.89 -12.84 2.08
CA GLY A 434 -6.34 -14.03 1.37
C GLY A 434 -5.31 -14.54 0.38
N ARG A 435 -4.64 -13.65 -0.36
CA ARG A 435 -3.51 -14.04 -1.22
C ARG A 435 -2.38 -14.70 -0.44
N LEU A 436 -2.06 -14.22 0.77
CA LEU A 436 -1.08 -14.87 1.66
C LEU A 436 -1.55 -16.26 2.11
N LEU A 437 -2.83 -16.40 2.45
CA LEU A 437 -3.42 -17.69 2.80
C LEU A 437 -3.34 -18.68 1.62
N ASP A 438 -3.74 -18.25 0.43
CA ASP A 438 -3.64 -19.01 -0.82
C ASP A 438 -2.19 -19.39 -1.14
N TRP A 439 -1.25 -18.45 -0.94
CA TRP A 439 0.18 -18.67 -1.14
C TRP A 439 0.75 -19.74 -0.21
N LEU A 440 0.38 -19.72 1.08
CA LEU A 440 0.79 -20.75 2.05
C LEU A 440 0.21 -22.13 1.70
N GLU A 441 -1.06 -22.20 1.30
CA GLU A 441 -1.69 -23.46 0.91
C GLU A 441 -1.04 -24.06 -0.34
N ALA A 442 -0.73 -23.24 -1.34
CA ALA A 442 -0.05 -23.67 -2.58
C ALA A 442 1.37 -24.21 -2.36
N ARG A 443 1.99 -23.95 -1.20
CA ARG A 443 3.33 -24.45 -0.85
C ARG A 443 3.34 -25.85 -0.27
N LYS A 444 2.19 -26.37 0.19
CA LYS A 444 2.14 -27.72 0.75
C LYS A 444 2.52 -28.76 -0.32
N PRO A 445 3.41 -29.72 -0.01
CA PRO A 445 3.70 -30.81 -0.93
C PRO A 445 2.44 -31.64 -1.18
N ASP A 446 2.28 -32.13 -2.40
CA ASP A 446 1.27 -33.14 -2.67
C ASP A 446 1.62 -34.47 -1.96
N THR A 447 0.68 -35.42 -1.99
CA THR A 447 0.84 -36.71 -1.31
C THR A 447 2.08 -37.50 -1.76
N ALA A 448 2.47 -37.39 -3.04
CA ALA A 448 3.60 -38.14 -3.58
C ALA A 448 4.94 -37.49 -3.18
N ALA A 449 5.02 -36.17 -3.27
CA ALA A 449 6.16 -35.39 -2.79
C ALA A 449 6.35 -35.60 -1.29
N LEU A 450 5.27 -35.56 -0.48
CA LEU A 450 5.35 -35.77 0.96
C LEU A 450 5.84 -37.19 1.31
N ALA A 451 5.42 -38.22 0.58
CA ALA A 451 5.93 -39.57 0.77
C ALA A 451 7.45 -39.65 0.51
N THR A 452 7.91 -39.04 -0.59
CA THR A 452 9.33 -38.98 -0.98
C THR A 452 10.16 -38.22 0.06
N ILE A 453 9.65 -37.09 0.55
CA ILE A 453 10.27 -36.31 1.64
C ILE A 453 10.41 -37.17 2.89
N ASN A 454 9.36 -37.88 3.29
CA ASN A 454 9.39 -38.72 4.48
C ASN A 454 10.39 -39.89 4.36
N GLU A 455 10.50 -40.50 3.18
CA GLU A 455 11.52 -41.52 2.90
C GLU A 455 12.93 -40.95 3.01
N HIS A 456 13.17 -39.77 2.44
CA HIS A 456 14.47 -39.09 2.51
C HIS A 456 14.84 -38.70 3.95
N LEU A 457 13.90 -38.15 4.72
CA LEU A 457 14.12 -37.84 6.12
C LEU A 457 14.39 -39.11 6.95
N ALA A 458 13.68 -40.22 6.66
CA ALA A 458 13.91 -41.49 7.36
C ALA A 458 15.34 -42.03 7.12
N LEU A 459 15.90 -41.86 5.92
CA LEU A 459 17.31 -42.19 5.63
C LEU A 459 18.30 -41.35 6.46
N HIS A 460 17.89 -40.15 6.87
CA HIS A 460 18.68 -39.21 7.67
C HIS A 460 18.19 -39.11 9.13
N GLN A 461 17.74 -40.23 9.71
CA GLN A 461 17.31 -40.32 11.12
C GLN A 461 16.17 -39.36 11.52
N GLY A 462 15.32 -38.98 10.56
CA GLY A 462 14.21 -38.04 10.74
C GLY A 462 14.58 -36.57 10.52
N GLY A 463 15.81 -36.28 10.10
CA GLY A 463 16.31 -34.91 9.94
C GLY A 463 16.73 -34.24 11.27
N PRO A 464 17.09 -32.95 11.22
CA PRO A 464 17.50 -32.21 12.41
C PRO A 464 16.36 -32.07 13.41
N GLN A 465 16.68 -32.18 14.70
CA GLN A 465 15.72 -31.96 15.79
C GLN A 465 15.66 -30.49 16.23
N PHE A 466 14.46 -29.90 16.19
CA PHE A 466 14.21 -28.52 16.60
C PHE A 466 13.71 -28.44 18.05
N GLY A 467 14.32 -27.57 18.85
CA GLY A 467 13.86 -27.23 20.20
C GLY A 467 13.21 -25.86 20.20
N ILE A 468 11.90 -25.82 20.40
CA ILE A 468 11.13 -24.57 20.50
C ILE A 468 11.15 -24.11 21.96
N LEU A 469 11.91 -23.05 22.22
CA LEU A 469 11.99 -22.37 23.51
C LEU A 469 10.80 -21.40 23.59
N LEU A 470 9.69 -21.87 24.16
CA LEU A 470 8.41 -21.15 24.13
C LEU A 470 8.20 -20.36 25.42
N LEU A 471 8.13 -19.03 25.30
CA LEU A 471 7.91 -18.11 26.42
C LEU A 471 6.41 -17.90 26.70
N ASP A 472 5.96 -18.27 27.89
CA ASP A 472 4.61 -17.99 28.41
C ASP A 472 4.71 -17.17 29.71
N LEU A 473 5.32 -15.99 29.60
CA LEU A 473 5.58 -15.12 30.76
C LEU A 473 4.32 -14.38 31.25
N ASP A 474 3.27 -14.37 30.44
CA ASP A 474 1.97 -13.77 30.77
C ASP A 474 0.97 -14.80 31.31
N ASN A 475 1.36 -16.09 31.37
CA ASN A 475 0.49 -17.20 31.80
C ASN A 475 -0.84 -17.23 31.03
N ASN A 476 -0.76 -17.23 29.69
CA ASN A 476 -1.90 -17.19 28.80
C ASN A 476 -2.09 -18.54 28.09
N MET A 477 -2.93 -19.38 28.68
CA MET A 477 -3.22 -20.72 28.17
C MET A 477 -3.86 -20.73 26.77
N ALA A 478 -4.66 -19.71 26.42
CA ALA A 478 -5.29 -19.63 25.10
C ALA A 478 -4.24 -19.42 24.00
N LYS A 479 -3.33 -18.47 24.22
CA LYS A 479 -2.18 -18.25 23.32
C LYS A 479 -1.29 -19.49 23.22
N LEU A 480 -1.05 -20.17 24.33
CA LEU A 480 -0.27 -21.41 24.34
C LEU A 480 -0.92 -22.51 23.50
N GLN A 481 -2.25 -22.65 23.60
CA GLN A 481 -3.03 -23.58 22.81
C GLN A 481 -2.94 -23.27 21.30
N ASP A 482 -3.05 -21.99 20.91
CA ASP A 482 -2.90 -21.57 19.51
C ASP A 482 -1.54 -22.01 18.92
N THR A 483 -0.46 -21.83 19.69
CA THR A 483 0.87 -22.30 19.29
C THR A 483 0.90 -23.83 19.14
N PHE A 484 0.37 -24.57 20.10
CA PHE A 484 0.35 -26.04 20.05
C PHE A 484 -0.45 -26.58 18.87
N ASP A 485 -1.64 -26.04 18.62
CA ASP A 485 -2.50 -26.47 17.52
C ASP A 485 -1.82 -26.25 16.17
N SER A 486 -1.13 -25.13 15.99
CA SER A 486 -0.36 -24.86 14.76
C SER A 486 0.79 -25.87 14.53
N LEU A 487 1.54 -26.23 15.57
CA LEU A 487 2.62 -27.22 15.50
C LEU A 487 2.09 -28.64 15.25
N LEU A 488 0.98 -29.01 15.90
CA LEU A 488 0.32 -30.29 15.70
C LEU A 488 -0.30 -30.40 14.30
N GLY A 489 -0.78 -29.29 13.74
CA GLY A 489 -1.25 -29.19 12.35
C GLY A 489 -0.13 -29.18 11.29
N GLY A 490 1.12 -28.93 11.69
CA GLY A 490 2.27 -28.86 10.78
C GLY A 490 2.72 -30.21 10.21
N LEU A 491 3.45 -30.17 9.09
CA LEU A 491 3.88 -31.38 8.35
C LEU A 491 5.15 -32.04 8.92
N SER A 492 5.99 -31.28 9.63
CA SER A 492 7.17 -31.83 10.32
C SER A 492 6.85 -32.13 11.78
N LYS A 493 7.30 -33.28 12.28
CA LYS A 493 7.18 -33.70 13.69
C LYS A 493 8.53 -33.74 14.41
N ALA A 494 9.59 -33.24 13.78
CA ALA A 494 10.96 -33.25 14.32
C ALA A 494 11.20 -32.10 15.31
N PHE A 495 10.29 -31.91 16.27
CA PHE A 495 10.39 -30.84 17.25
C PHE A 495 10.14 -31.31 18.69
N ARG A 496 10.69 -30.56 19.64
CA ARG A 496 10.35 -30.60 21.07
C ARG A 496 10.03 -29.18 21.54
N ILE A 497 9.06 -29.06 22.43
CA ILE A 497 8.56 -27.81 22.96
C ILE A 497 8.98 -27.70 24.42
N MET A 498 9.71 -26.65 24.76
CA MET A 498 10.14 -26.32 26.12
C MET A 498 9.45 -25.04 26.54
N VAL A 499 8.40 -25.15 27.34
CA VAL A 499 7.55 -24.04 27.76
C VAL A 499 8.09 -23.44 29.05
N PHE A 500 8.52 -22.19 28.99
CA PHE A 500 8.95 -21.39 30.14
C PHE A 500 7.77 -20.54 30.60
N THR A 501 7.08 -20.97 31.65
CA THR A 501 5.85 -20.33 32.13
C THR A 501 5.99 -19.79 33.55
N THR A 502 5.38 -18.64 33.81
CA THR A 502 5.19 -18.11 35.17
C THR A 502 3.98 -18.76 35.86
N GLY A 503 3.14 -19.48 35.12
CA GLY A 503 2.01 -20.27 35.61
C GLY A 503 2.43 -21.58 36.28
N GLU A 504 1.51 -22.27 36.95
CA GLU A 504 1.78 -23.62 37.47
C GLU A 504 1.75 -24.64 36.31
N PRO A 505 2.79 -25.47 36.13
CA PRO A 505 2.78 -26.52 35.12
C PRO A 505 1.58 -27.46 35.31
N PRO A 506 0.81 -27.76 34.25
CA PRO A 506 -0.36 -28.63 34.37
C PRO A 506 0.01 -30.08 34.69
N VAL A 507 1.22 -30.51 34.27
CA VAL A 507 1.74 -31.88 34.45
C VAL A 507 3.25 -31.85 34.65
N ALA A 508 3.78 -32.73 35.49
CA ALA A 508 5.21 -32.95 35.62
C ALA A 508 5.78 -33.62 34.37
N THR A 509 6.69 -32.94 33.68
CA THR A 509 7.30 -33.37 32.41
C THR A 509 8.83 -33.27 32.49
N SER A 510 9.53 -33.85 31.53
CA SER A 510 10.99 -33.85 31.44
C SER A 510 11.47 -33.55 30.01
N LEU A 511 12.77 -33.27 29.83
CA LEU A 511 13.39 -33.06 28.52
C LEU A 511 13.29 -34.27 27.56
N GLN A 512 12.92 -35.45 28.05
CA GLN A 512 12.68 -36.63 27.21
C GLN A 512 11.30 -36.60 26.54
N ASN A 513 10.36 -35.80 27.07
CA ASN A 513 9.03 -35.64 26.50
C ASN A 513 9.06 -34.64 25.33
N THR A 514 8.11 -34.79 24.39
CA THR A 514 7.92 -33.81 23.31
C THR A 514 7.54 -32.44 23.86
N LEU A 515 6.77 -32.39 24.94
CA LEU A 515 6.37 -31.17 25.63
C LEU A 515 6.94 -31.19 27.05
N HIS A 516 7.71 -30.15 27.38
CA HIS A 516 8.33 -29.97 28.68
C HIS A 516 7.98 -28.60 29.26
N PHE A 517 7.30 -28.57 30.40
CA PHE A 517 7.00 -27.35 31.16
C PHE A 517 8.08 -27.06 32.19
N ILE A 518 8.55 -25.82 32.21
CA ILE A 518 9.58 -25.30 33.10
C ILE A 518 9.00 -24.07 33.80
N LYS A 519 8.86 -24.15 35.13
CA LYS A 519 8.44 -23.02 35.95
C LYS A 519 9.57 -21.99 36.00
N VAL A 520 9.24 -20.74 35.69
CA VAL A 520 10.18 -19.60 35.75
C VAL A 520 9.53 -18.37 36.39
N SER A 521 10.35 -17.38 36.70
CA SER A 521 9.97 -16.02 37.02
C SER A 521 10.45 -15.06 35.93
N ARG A 522 9.96 -13.81 35.93
CA ARG A 522 10.47 -12.77 35.02
C ARG A 522 11.94 -12.40 35.27
N GLU A 523 12.50 -12.79 36.41
CA GLU A 523 13.88 -12.47 36.81
C GLU A 523 14.88 -13.56 36.44
N ASP A 524 14.45 -14.83 36.30
CA ASP A 524 15.35 -15.98 36.07
C ASP A 524 15.09 -16.75 34.76
N TYR A 525 14.07 -16.37 33.96
CA TYR A 525 13.71 -17.12 32.75
C TYR A 525 14.87 -17.22 31.74
N VAL A 526 15.70 -16.18 31.60
CA VAL A 526 16.86 -16.19 30.68
C VAL A 526 17.91 -17.21 31.14
N GLU A 527 18.25 -17.23 32.43
CA GLU A 527 19.16 -18.23 33.00
C GLU A 527 18.61 -19.65 32.83
N ARG A 528 17.30 -19.83 32.97
CA ARG A 528 16.63 -21.12 32.77
C ARG A 528 16.67 -21.56 31.32
N ILE A 529 16.45 -20.66 30.36
CA ILE A 529 16.63 -20.96 28.93
C ILE A 529 18.06 -21.45 28.68
N ASN A 530 19.07 -20.72 29.18
CA ASN A 530 20.47 -21.09 28.99
C ASN A 530 20.82 -22.43 29.64
N GLN A 531 20.23 -22.73 30.81
CA GLN A 531 20.38 -24.02 31.46
C GLN A 531 19.82 -25.16 30.58
N ILE A 532 18.62 -24.97 30.03
CA ILE A 532 17.94 -25.95 29.20
C ILE A 532 18.66 -26.13 27.85
N ALA A 533 19.14 -25.05 27.23
CA ALA A 533 19.95 -25.10 26.01
C ALA A 533 21.22 -25.95 26.19
N ARG A 534 21.81 -25.97 27.40
CA ARG A 534 22.96 -26.84 27.71
C ARG A 534 22.60 -28.32 27.91
N GLN A 535 21.34 -28.65 28.15
CA GLN A 535 20.90 -30.02 28.50
C GLN A 535 20.12 -30.72 27.39
N THR A 536 19.43 -29.95 26.54
CA THR A 536 18.62 -30.50 25.44
C THR A 536 19.48 -31.20 24.40
N ALA A 537 18.90 -32.23 23.78
CA ALA A 537 19.49 -32.97 22.66
C ALA A 537 19.10 -32.39 21.29
N CYS A 538 18.26 -31.35 21.25
CA CYS A 538 17.91 -30.67 20.01
C CYS A 538 19.15 -29.99 19.39
N GLU A 539 19.31 -30.12 18.08
CA GLU A 539 20.43 -29.54 17.32
C GLU A 539 20.21 -28.07 17.03
N TRP A 540 18.96 -27.69 16.79
CA TRP A 540 18.54 -26.33 16.46
C TRP A 540 17.56 -25.83 17.51
N LEU A 541 17.67 -24.57 17.90
CA LEU A 541 16.81 -23.93 18.88
C LEU A 541 16.17 -22.69 18.27
N LEU A 542 14.87 -22.51 18.52
CA LEU A 542 14.12 -21.32 18.11
C LEU A 542 13.44 -20.73 19.35
N LEU A 543 13.60 -19.43 19.57
CA LEU A 543 12.88 -18.69 20.60
C LEU A 543 11.54 -18.22 20.02
N ALA A 544 10.45 -18.50 20.71
CA ALA A 544 9.10 -18.08 20.33
C ALA A 544 8.30 -17.65 21.57
N GLU A 545 7.23 -16.90 21.35
CA GLU A 545 6.29 -16.50 22.39
C GLU A 545 4.98 -17.29 22.27
N ALA A 546 4.31 -17.53 23.40
CA ALA A 546 2.97 -18.10 23.38
C ALA A 546 2.05 -17.23 22.51
N GLY A 547 1.37 -17.84 21.54
CA GLY A 547 0.52 -17.18 20.55
C GLY A 547 1.16 -17.08 19.17
N ASP A 548 2.48 -17.26 19.06
CA ASP A 548 3.12 -17.45 17.75
C ASP A 548 2.65 -18.77 17.14
N ARG A 549 2.21 -18.74 15.88
CA ARG A 549 1.71 -19.91 15.17
C ARG A 549 2.70 -20.36 14.12
N PHE A 550 3.00 -21.64 14.02
CA PHE A 550 3.89 -22.17 13.00
C PHE A 550 3.13 -22.44 11.70
N THR A 551 3.78 -22.15 10.57
CA THR A 551 3.24 -22.51 9.26
C THR A 551 3.34 -24.02 9.02
N ALA A 552 2.50 -24.56 8.14
CA ALA A 552 2.46 -26.00 7.89
C ALA A 552 3.77 -26.55 7.30
N THR A 553 4.46 -25.73 6.50
CA THR A 553 5.65 -26.08 5.71
C THR A 553 6.97 -25.61 6.32
N GLY A 554 6.97 -24.59 7.17
CA GLY A 554 8.20 -23.92 7.65
C GLY A 554 9.25 -24.86 8.24
N LEU A 555 8.86 -25.68 9.24
CA LEU A 555 9.77 -26.66 9.84
C LEU A 555 10.15 -27.79 8.88
N LEU A 556 9.26 -28.18 7.96
CA LEU A 556 9.56 -29.22 6.96
C LEU A 556 10.63 -28.74 5.97
N ARG A 557 10.50 -27.48 5.52
CA ARG A 557 11.48 -26.85 4.64
C ARG A 557 12.84 -26.74 5.33
N ALA A 558 12.86 -26.27 6.57
CA ALA A 558 14.08 -26.22 7.38
C ALA A 558 14.71 -27.61 7.58
N SER A 559 13.91 -28.66 7.83
CA SER A 559 14.42 -30.03 7.96
C SER A 559 15.20 -30.50 6.73
N LEU A 560 14.74 -30.15 5.53
CA LEU A 560 15.37 -30.59 4.28
C LEU A 560 16.63 -29.80 3.96
N GLU A 561 16.60 -28.47 4.09
CA GLU A 561 17.77 -27.65 3.74
C GLU A 561 18.93 -27.80 4.73
N LEU A 562 18.63 -27.90 6.03
CA LEU A 562 19.66 -27.96 7.06
C LEU A 562 20.43 -29.28 7.06
N LEU A 563 19.91 -30.35 6.45
CA LEU A 563 20.66 -31.60 6.24
C LEU A 563 21.93 -31.38 5.42
N ASN A 564 21.88 -30.46 4.45
CA ASN A 564 22.96 -30.17 3.53
C ASN A 564 23.76 -28.92 3.92
N ALA A 565 23.52 -28.35 5.11
CA ALA A 565 24.13 -27.11 5.57
C ALA A 565 24.76 -27.25 6.98
N PRO A 566 25.76 -28.15 7.17
CA PRO A 566 26.35 -28.41 8.48
C PRO A 566 27.07 -27.19 9.07
N ASP A 567 27.60 -26.30 8.22
CA ASP A 567 28.35 -25.12 8.64
C ASP A 567 27.46 -23.94 9.07
N CYS A 568 26.13 -24.07 8.95
CA CYS A 568 25.19 -23.05 9.42
C CYS A 568 25.21 -22.97 10.95
N ARG A 569 25.39 -21.74 11.44
CA ARG A 569 25.42 -21.33 12.84
C ARG A 569 24.07 -20.75 13.30
N ALA A 570 23.45 -19.94 12.44
CA ALA A 570 22.14 -19.36 12.69
C ALA A 570 21.42 -19.07 11.37
N VAL A 571 20.10 -19.22 11.35
CA VAL A 571 19.28 -19.03 10.15
C VAL A 571 18.15 -18.06 10.47
N ALA A 572 18.12 -16.93 9.77
CA ALA A 572 16.95 -16.06 9.73
C ALA A 572 15.84 -16.79 8.97
N VAL A 573 14.61 -16.72 9.45
CA VAL A 573 13.44 -17.26 8.74
C VAL A 573 12.57 -16.10 8.29
N ASP A 574 11.64 -16.31 7.36
CA ASP A 574 10.62 -15.29 7.09
C ASP A 574 9.43 -15.45 8.06
N GLU A 575 8.56 -14.43 8.11
CA GLU A 575 7.37 -14.46 8.94
C GLU A 575 6.16 -13.88 8.20
N ILE A 576 4.98 -14.18 8.71
CA ILE A 576 3.77 -13.42 8.44
C ILE A 576 3.39 -12.69 9.73
N GLN A 577 3.17 -11.39 9.64
CA GLN A 577 2.81 -10.55 10.76
C GLN A 577 1.32 -10.21 10.73
N GLN A 578 0.63 -10.62 11.79
CA GLN A 578 -0.71 -10.16 12.08
C GLN A 578 -0.65 -8.74 12.64
N GLN A 579 -1.20 -7.80 11.87
CA GLN A 579 -1.30 -6.39 12.23
C GLN A 579 -2.31 -6.20 13.38
N ALA A 580 -2.31 -5.02 13.99
CA ALA A 580 -3.19 -4.71 15.12
C ALA A 580 -4.70 -4.82 14.79
N ASP A 581 -5.07 -4.63 13.52
CA ASP A 581 -6.43 -4.82 13.01
C ASP A 581 -6.78 -6.30 12.72
N GLY A 582 -5.80 -7.21 12.81
CA GLY A 582 -5.94 -8.64 12.54
C GLY A 582 -5.51 -9.07 11.13
N ALA A 583 -5.21 -8.13 10.22
CA ALA A 583 -4.82 -8.45 8.84
C ALA A 583 -3.41 -9.02 8.78
N TRP A 584 -3.11 -9.82 7.77
CA TRP A 584 -1.79 -10.42 7.58
C TRP A 584 -0.94 -9.62 6.61
N ARG A 585 0.34 -9.45 6.93
CA ARG A 585 1.37 -8.88 6.05
C ARG A 585 2.64 -9.72 6.13
N GLU A 586 3.30 -9.95 5.02
CA GLU A 586 4.54 -10.70 4.94
C GLU A 586 5.74 -9.91 5.44
N LEU A 587 6.64 -10.61 6.13
CA LEU A 587 7.94 -10.16 6.54
C LEU A 587 8.99 -11.05 5.87
N LEU A 588 9.31 -10.73 4.62
CA LEU A 588 10.33 -11.35 3.79
C LEU A 588 11.64 -10.60 3.97
N ARG A 589 12.60 -11.25 4.64
CA ARG A 589 13.89 -10.64 4.95
C ARG A 589 14.78 -10.65 3.71
N PRO A 590 15.63 -9.63 3.50
CA PRO A 590 16.49 -9.55 2.32
C PRO A 590 17.77 -10.39 2.45
N GLY A 591 17.71 -11.55 3.11
CA GLY A 591 18.90 -12.30 3.53
C GLY A 591 19.53 -11.78 4.82
N VAL A 592 20.74 -12.28 5.11
CA VAL A 592 21.59 -11.79 6.20
C VAL A 592 22.16 -10.42 5.82
N ASN A 593 21.42 -9.38 6.15
CA ASN A 593 21.77 -7.99 5.90
C ASN A 593 22.30 -7.35 7.18
N LEU A 594 23.63 -7.21 7.30
CA LEU A 594 24.30 -6.74 8.52
C LEU A 594 23.86 -5.34 8.94
N ASP A 595 23.76 -4.43 7.97
CA ASP A 595 23.40 -3.05 8.23
C ASP A 595 21.92 -2.93 8.62
N LEU A 596 21.04 -3.67 7.95
CA LEU A 596 19.63 -3.70 8.32
C LEU A 596 19.41 -4.41 9.67
N LEU A 597 20.18 -5.45 10.00
CA LEU A 597 20.14 -6.12 11.31
C LEU A 597 20.46 -5.16 12.44
N GLN A 598 21.52 -4.35 12.28
CA GLN A 598 21.93 -3.35 13.28
C GLN A 598 20.96 -2.17 13.35
N ALA A 599 20.39 -1.76 12.21
CA ALA A 599 19.56 -0.57 12.12
C ALA A 599 18.06 -0.82 12.34
N ASN A 600 17.58 -2.06 12.19
CA ASN A 600 16.18 -2.44 12.41
C ASN A 600 16.08 -3.79 13.16
N PRO A 601 16.62 -3.89 14.38
CA PRO A 601 16.67 -5.16 15.12
C PRO A 601 15.27 -5.70 15.45
N ALA A 602 14.26 -4.83 15.63
CA ALA A 602 12.90 -5.25 15.93
C ALA A 602 12.28 -6.14 14.83
N LEU A 603 12.70 -5.97 13.57
CA LEU A 603 12.26 -6.81 12.45
C LEU A 603 13.31 -7.85 12.05
N MET A 604 14.60 -7.58 12.23
CA MET A 604 15.67 -8.45 11.73
C MET A 604 16.19 -9.47 12.74
N ALA A 605 16.05 -9.22 14.05
CA ALA A 605 16.66 -10.02 15.12
C ALA A 605 15.60 -10.76 15.96
N ARG A 606 14.77 -11.57 15.30
CA ARG A 606 13.77 -12.40 15.97
C ARG A 606 13.50 -13.70 15.24
N HIS A 607 13.15 -14.75 16.00
CA HIS A 607 12.83 -16.10 15.53
C HIS A 607 13.96 -16.75 14.70
N TRP A 608 15.21 -16.48 15.03
CA TRP A 608 16.33 -17.16 14.39
C TRP A 608 16.39 -18.62 14.82
N LEU A 609 16.59 -19.52 13.87
CA LEU A 609 17.00 -20.89 14.14
C LEU A 609 18.48 -20.87 14.50
N LEU A 610 18.81 -21.15 15.75
CA LEU A 610 20.17 -21.13 16.29
C LEU A 610 20.70 -22.54 16.46
N ARG A 611 21.89 -22.84 15.94
CA ARG A 611 22.57 -24.10 16.24
C ARG A 611 22.87 -24.13 17.73
N ARG A 612 22.41 -25.17 18.42
CA ARG A 612 22.45 -25.29 19.88
C ARG A 612 23.86 -25.15 20.45
N GLU A 613 24.84 -25.76 19.80
CA GLU A 613 26.25 -25.69 20.22
C GLU A 613 26.78 -24.26 20.14
N VAL A 614 26.46 -23.54 19.06
CA VAL A 614 26.85 -22.14 18.86
C VAL A 614 26.24 -21.23 19.94
N LEU A 615 24.96 -21.43 20.27
CA LEU A 615 24.32 -20.70 21.38
C LEU A 615 25.05 -20.95 22.71
N VAL A 616 25.39 -22.20 23.01
CA VAL A 616 26.04 -22.59 24.27
C VAL A 616 27.46 -22.05 24.34
N GLU A 617 28.24 -22.16 23.26
CA GLU A 617 29.62 -21.65 23.16
C GLU A 617 29.69 -20.13 23.29
N ALA A 618 28.68 -19.42 22.76
CA ALA A 618 28.56 -17.97 22.92
C ALA A 618 28.19 -17.55 24.35
N GLY A 619 27.92 -18.49 25.26
CA GLY A 619 27.52 -18.24 26.65
C GLY A 619 26.00 -18.21 26.88
N GLY A 620 25.20 -18.42 25.85
CA GLY A 620 23.75 -18.30 25.87
C GLY A 620 23.25 -16.86 25.64
N PHE A 621 21.98 -16.64 25.97
CA PHE A 621 21.35 -15.32 26.00
C PHE A 621 21.80 -14.50 27.20
N ASP A 622 21.95 -13.19 27.04
CA ASP A 622 22.35 -12.30 28.13
C ASP A 622 21.12 -11.58 28.70
N LYS A 623 20.90 -11.73 30.01
CA LYS A 623 19.74 -11.18 30.71
C LYS A 623 19.76 -9.67 30.82
N ASP A 624 20.94 -9.05 30.75
CA ASP A 624 21.06 -7.59 30.77
C ASP A 624 20.44 -6.97 29.51
N PHE A 625 20.22 -7.79 28.46
CA PHE A 625 19.54 -7.41 27.22
C PHE A 625 18.21 -8.14 27.03
N ALA A 626 17.42 -8.34 28.10
CA ALA A 626 16.15 -9.09 28.08
C ALA A 626 15.14 -8.74 26.96
N GLU A 627 15.06 -7.48 26.51
CA GLU A 627 14.20 -7.04 25.40
C GLU A 627 14.85 -7.17 24.00
N ALA A 628 16.08 -7.67 23.92
CA ALA A 628 16.90 -7.76 22.71
C ALA A 628 17.79 -9.01 22.71
N LEU A 629 17.31 -10.13 23.29
CA LEU A 629 18.09 -11.35 23.54
C LEU A 629 18.76 -11.90 22.26
N GLU A 630 17.96 -12.07 21.20
CA GLU A 630 18.46 -12.58 19.92
C GLU A 630 19.37 -11.56 19.24
N PHE A 631 19.07 -10.26 19.33
CA PHE A 631 19.91 -9.22 18.74
C PHE A 631 21.30 -9.19 19.36
N ASP A 632 21.42 -9.17 20.69
CA ASP A 632 22.72 -9.22 21.36
C ASP A 632 23.50 -10.50 21.01
N LEU A 633 22.83 -11.65 21.02
CA LEU A 633 23.45 -12.92 20.65
C LEU A 633 24.00 -12.87 19.23
N LEU A 634 23.21 -12.44 18.25
CA LEU A 634 23.63 -12.33 16.85
C LEU A 634 24.84 -11.41 16.70
N LEU A 635 24.87 -10.28 17.41
CA LEU A 635 26.05 -9.38 17.43
C LEU A 635 27.29 -10.09 17.98
N ARG A 636 27.18 -10.88 19.06
CA ARG A 636 28.29 -11.69 19.58
C ARG A 636 28.74 -12.78 18.60
N LEU A 637 27.82 -13.42 17.89
CA LEU A 637 28.16 -14.42 16.87
C LEU A 637 28.92 -13.79 15.69
N ILE A 638 28.57 -12.56 15.33
CA ILE A 638 29.27 -11.76 14.31
C ILE A 638 30.66 -11.34 14.81
N GLU A 639 30.80 -10.94 16.08
CA GLU A 639 32.10 -10.62 16.69
C GLU A 639 33.06 -11.82 16.67
N GLN A 640 32.55 -13.04 16.92
CA GLN A 640 33.38 -14.25 17.03
C GLN A 640 33.72 -14.88 15.67
N GLY A 641 32.81 -14.87 14.70
CA GLY A 641 32.95 -15.62 13.45
C GLY A 641 32.58 -14.87 12.17
N GLY A 642 32.33 -13.56 12.24
CA GLY A 642 31.85 -12.77 11.11
C GLY A 642 30.45 -13.20 10.64
N LEU A 643 30.15 -12.95 9.37
CA LEU A 643 28.86 -13.31 8.76
C LEU A 643 28.78 -14.77 8.29
N ASN A 644 29.91 -15.50 8.27
CA ASN A 644 29.97 -16.86 7.74
C ASN A 644 29.07 -17.82 8.55
N GLY A 645 28.28 -18.65 7.87
CA GLY A 645 27.34 -19.56 8.52
C GLY A 645 26.10 -18.89 9.12
N LEU A 646 25.93 -17.57 8.95
CA LEU A 646 24.60 -16.96 9.07
C LEU A 646 23.90 -17.15 7.72
N ALA A 647 22.70 -17.72 7.74
CA ALA A 647 21.91 -17.95 6.54
C ALA A 647 20.50 -17.36 6.68
N HIS A 648 19.74 -17.42 5.60
CA HIS A 648 18.34 -17.04 5.56
C HIS A 648 17.57 -18.15 4.83
N LEU A 649 16.42 -18.51 5.39
CA LEU A 649 15.46 -19.41 4.81
C LEU A 649 14.30 -18.58 4.26
N ASP A 650 14.16 -18.54 2.94
CA ASP A 650 13.10 -17.85 2.17
C ASP A 650 11.73 -18.57 2.32
N GLU A 651 11.35 -18.88 3.56
CA GLU A 651 10.11 -19.57 3.92
C GLU A 651 9.54 -18.96 5.21
N PRO A 652 8.30 -18.45 5.18
CA PRO A 652 7.61 -18.03 6.39
C PRO A 652 7.47 -19.20 7.35
N MET A 653 8.16 -19.13 8.48
CA MET A 653 8.13 -20.18 9.50
C MET A 653 7.03 -19.96 10.53
N LEU A 654 6.74 -18.69 10.84
CA LEU A 654 5.74 -18.30 11.84
C LEU A 654 4.77 -17.24 11.33
N ILE A 655 3.57 -17.27 11.89
CA ILE A 655 2.57 -16.22 11.87
C ILE A 655 2.52 -15.61 13.28
N THR A 656 2.98 -14.37 13.42
CA THR A 656 3.22 -13.71 14.72
C THR A 656 2.50 -12.36 14.79
N PRO A 657 2.19 -11.83 15.97
CA PRO A 657 1.77 -10.43 16.08
C PRO A 657 2.87 -9.49 15.57
N ALA A 658 2.48 -8.49 14.78
CA ALA A 658 3.40 -7.44 14.36
C ALA A 658 4.02 -6.77 15.60
N PRO A 659 5.36 -6.63 15.67
CA PRO A 659 6.00 -6.01 16.81
C PRO A 659 5.57 -4.54 16.88
N GLN A 660 5.30 -4.05 18.08
CA GLN A 660 5.02 -2.63 18.27
C GLN A 660 6.28 -1.83 17.93
N ALA A 661 6.13 -0.79 17.12
CA ALA A 661 7.20 0.14 16.81
C ALA A 661 7.53 0.98 18.06
N LYS A 662 8.42 0.46 18.91
CA LYS A 662 8.88 1.10 20.15
C LYS A 662 10.41 1.10 20.22
N ASP A 663 10.95 2.10 20.91
CA ASP A 663 12.38 2.18 21.18
C ASP A 663 12.78 1.11 22.21
N SER A 664 13.84 0.36 21.92
CA SER A 664 14.43 -0.59 22.86
C SER A 664 15.77 -0.06 23.33
N GLU A 665 15.84 0.28 24.62
CA GLU A 665 17.09 0.68 25.25
C GLU A 665 18.09 -0.48 25.26
N HIS A 666 17.62 -1.72 25.47
CA HIS A 666 18.47 -2.90 25.47
C HIS A 666 19.09 -3.14 24.10
N ALA A 667 18.34 -2.97 23.01
CA ALA A 667 18.90 -3.06 21.66
C ALA A 667 19.96 -1.98 21.41
N ARG A 668 19.71 -0.73 21.84
CA ARG A 668 20.69 0.35 21.75
C ARG A 668 21.98 0.03 22.52
N GLN A 669 21.86 -0.49 23.74
CA GLN A 669 23.00 -0.84 24.58
C GLN A 669 23.79 -2.03 24.02
N ALA A 670 23.11 -3.07 23.52
CA ALA A 670 23.74 -4.20 22.85
C ALA A 670 24.54 -3.75 21.61
N LEU A 671 23.98 -2.85 20.81
CA LEU A 671 24.68 -2.28 19.66
C LEU A 671 25.87 -1.40 20.09
N MET A 672 25.73 -0.59 21.12
CA MET A 672 26.85 0.20 21.66
C MET A 672 27.98 -0.69 22.20
N ARG A 673 27.66 -1.78 22.90
CA ARG A 673 28.62 -2.81 23.35
C ARG A 673 29.35 -3.40 22.15
N HIS A 674 28.61 -3.85 21.14
CA HIS A 674 29.16 -4.41 19.91
C HIS A 674 30.15 -3.45 19.22
N LEU A 675 29.73 -2.20 19.01
CA LEU A 675 30.56 -1.18 18.36
C LEU A 675 31.81 -0.84 19.17
N ALA A 676 31.70 -0.77 20.50
CA ALA A 676 32.84 -0.56 21.39
C ALA A 676 33.83 -1.74 21.34
N GLY A 677 33.33 -2.98 21.30
CA GLY A 677 34.13 -4.19 21.12
C GLY A 677 34.90 -4.21 19.80
N ARG A 678 34.35 -3.57 18.75
CA ARG A 678 35.02 -3.35 17.46
C ARG A 678 35.96 -2.14 17.42
N GLY A 679 36.09 -1.41 18.54
CA GLY A 679 36.99 -0.26 18.67
C GLY A 679 36.39 1.10 18.29
N TYR A 680 35.09 1.17 18.00
CA TYR A 680 34.41 2.42 17.66
C TYR A 680 33.98 3.19 18.91
N LYS A 681 34.05 4.52 18.85
CA LYS A 681 33.43 5.44 19.83
C LYS A 681 32.12 5.99 19.28
N ALA A 682 31.30 5.08 18.77
CA ALA A 682 30.11 5.42 18.02
C ALA A 682 29.03 6.07 18.89
N GLN A 683 28.15 6.85 18.25
CA GLN A 683 26.89 7.29 18.82
C GLN A 683 25.74 6.58 18.11
N VAL A 684 24.77 6.11 18.87
CA VAL A 684 23.57 5.46 18.36
C VAL A 684 22.37 6.33 18.68
N SER A 685 21.58 6.65 17.65
CA SER A 685 20.36 7.45 17.75
C SER A 685 19.17 6.68 17.18
N THR A 686 17.95 7.06 17.55
CA THR A 686 16.71 6.44 17.06
C THR A 686 16.00 7.40 16.10
N PRO A 687 16.14 7.25 14.77
CA PRO A 687 15.51 8.17 13.81
C PRO A 687 14.00 7.92 13.66
N LEU A 688 13.56 6.67 13.79
CA LEU A 688 12.16 6.23 13.79
C LEU A 688 11.96 5.19 14.89
N PRO A 689 10.75 5.07 15.49
CA PRO A 689 10.49 4.06 16.51
C PRO A 689 10.90 2.64 16.07
N GLY A 690 11.68 1.95 16.91
CA GLY A 690 12.17 0.60 16.62
C GLY A 690 13.39 0.50 15.69
N THR A 691 13.94 1.62 15.21
CA THR A 691 15.14 1.67 14.36
C THR A 691 16.32 2.32 15.09
N LEU A 692 17.55 2.01 14.66
CA LEU A 692 18.79 2.56 15.18
C LEU A 692 19.61 3.13 14.02
N ARG A 693 20.32 4.23 14.28
CA ARG A 693 21.27 4.85 13.35
C ARG A 693 22.61 5.04 14.03
N ILE A 694 23.66 4.63 13.33
CA ILE A 694 25.04 4.63 13.81
C ILE A 694 25.81 5.80 13.21
N ASP A 695 26.30 6.70 14.06
CA ASP A 695 27.41 7.60 13.75
C ASP A 695 28.69 6.98 14.32
N TYR A 696 29.56 6.45 13.47
CA TYR A 696 30.77 5.75 13.89
C TYR A 696 31.82 6.68 14.52
N ARG A 697 31.65 8.01 14.39
CA ARG A 697 32.54 9.03 14.94
C ARG A 697 34.01 8.82 14.56
N HIS A 698 34.25 8.47 13.30
CA HIS A 698 35.60 8.34 12.73
C HIS A 698 36.43 9.59 13.03
N VAL A 699 37.65 9.39 13.53
CA VAL A 699 38.59 10.49 13.80
C VAL A 699 39.21 11.00 12.50
N GLU A 700 39.42 10.11 11.55
CA GLU A 700 40.02 10.43 10.26
C GLU A 700 39.09 11.28 9.39
N ARG A 701 39.72 12.18 8.63
CA ARG A 701 39.08 13.08 7.69
C ARG A 701 39.86 12.99 6.37
N PRO A 702 39.69 11.90 5.61
CA PRO A 702 40.46 11.64 4.40
C PRO A 702 40.15 12.63 3.27
N LEU A 703 41.09 12.81 2.34
CA LEU A 703 40.80 13.55 1.10
C LEU A 703 39.86 12.71 0.21
N VAL A 704 38.83 13.34 -0.33
CA VAL A 704 37.85 12.73 -1.24
C VAL A 704 37.96 13.34 -2.64
N SER A 705 38.04 12.52 -3.67
CA SER A 705 38.09 12.96 -5.07
C SER A 705 36.77 12.66 -5.75
N ILE A 706 36.05 13.70 -6.18
CA ILE A 706 34.79 13.57 -6.93
C ILE A 706 35.13 13.54 -8.41
N LEU A 707 34.78 12.45 -9.10
CA LEU A 707 35.03 12.27 -10.52
C LEU A 707 33.77 12.63 -11.30
N LEU A 708 33.87 13.64 -12.16
CA LEU A 708 32.82 14.08 -13.07
C LEU A 708 33.26 13.84 -14.51
N ARG A 709 32.36 13.28 -15.32
CA ARG A 709 32.61 13.09 -16.75
C ARG A 709 32.08 14.28 -17.54
N SER A 710 32.88 14.75 -18.49
CA SER A 710 32.48 15.81 -19.43
C SER A 710 32.58 15.30 -20.86
N GLN A 711 31.51 15.50 -21.63
CA GLN A 711 31.45 15.21 -23.05
C GLN A 711 30.32 16.00 -23.69
N ASP A 712 30.63 17.20 -24.20
CA ASP A 712 29.67 18.06 -24.91
C ASP A 712 28.39 18.40 -24.10
N ASN A 713 28.47 18.41 -22.76
CA ASN A 713 27.34 18.47 -21.81
C ASN A 713 27.38 19.67 -20.84
N LEU A 714 27.59 20.88 -21.38
CA LEU A 714 27.85 22.09 -20.58
C LEU A 714 26.79 22.38 -19.50
N ASP A 715 25.50 22.38 -19.85
CA ASP A 715 24.42 22.79 -18.94
C ASP A 715 24.26 21.84 -17.74
N GLU A 716 24.35 20.53 -17.99
CA GLU A 716 24.33 19.51 -16.96
C GLU A 716 25.52 19.67 -16.01
N LEU A 717 26.73 19.75 -16.58
CA LEU A 717 27.96 19.83 -15.80
C LEU A 717 28.04 21.12 -14.97
N GLN A 718 27.53 22.24 -15.49
CA GLN A 718 27.42 23.50 -14.72
C GLN A 718 26.50 23.36 -13.52
N ARG A 719 25.31 22.76 -13.70
CA ARG A 719 24.36 22.52 -12.60
C ARG A 719 24.97 21.60 -11.55
N CYS A 720 25.57 20.48 -11.97
CA CYS A 720 26.22 19.53 -11.08
C CYS A 720 27.36 20.18 -10.29
N LEU A 721 28.32 20.83 -10.97
CA LEU A 721 29.45 21.49 -10.31
C LEU A 721 29.00 22.57 -9.33
N LYS A 722 28.01 23.39 -9.72
CA LYS A 722 27.43 24.41 -8.84
C LYS A 722 26.82 23.76 -7.58
N SER A 723 26.05 22.67 -7.73
CA SER A 723 25.45 21.97 -6.61
C SER A 723 26.51 21.46 -5.62
N ILE A 724 27.60 20.85 -6.13
CA ILE A 724 28.71 20.36 -5.32
C ILE A 724 29.36 21.50 -4.53
N LEU A 725 29.74 22.59 -5.22
CA LEU A 725 30.48 23.70 -4.62
C LEU A 725 29.62 24.45 -3.58
N GLN A 726 28.31 24.60 -3.82
CA GLN A 726 27.42 25.35 -2.91
C GLN A 726 26.95 24.54 -1.70
N ARG A 727 26.71 23.23 -1.89
CA ARG A 727 26.10 22.38 -0.85
C ARG A 727 27.14 21.69 0.02
N THR A 728 28.28 21.27 -0.52
CA THR A 728 29.27 20.46 0.22
C THR A 728 29.88 21.25 1.38
N ARG A 729 29.78 20.72 2.60
CA ARG A 729 30.40 21.29 3.81
C ARG A 729 31.71 20.61 4.19
N TYR A 730 31.92 19.38 3.75
CA TYR A 730 33.19 18.70 3.93
C TYR A 730 34.35 19.52 3.35
N ALA A 731 35.40 19.73 4.13
CA ALA A 731 36.49 20.64 3.72
C ALA A 731 37.50 19.97 2.79
N ARG A 732 37.74 18.67 2.92
CA ARG A 732 38.84 17.94 2.28
C ARG A 732 38.37 17.18 1.04
N TYR A 733 38.00 17.90 0.00
CA TYR A 733 37.67 17.30 -1.29
C TYR A 733 38.33 18.04 -2.46
N GLU A 734 38.49 17.33 -3.57
CA GLU A 734 38.75 17.88 -4.90
C GLU A 734 37.68 17.36 -5.89
N VAL A 735 37.49 18.09 -6.99
CA VAL A 735 36.64 17.68 -8.11
C VAL A 735 37.54 17.51 -9.34
N LEU A 736 37.58 16.31 -9.91
CA LEU A 736 38.26 16.02 -11.16
C LEU A 736 37.21 15.91 -12.28
N ILE A 737 37.23 16.87 -13.19
CA ILE A 737 36.41 16.86 -14.40
C ILE A 737 37.24 16.20 -15.50
N ALA A 738 36.87 14.98 -15.90
CA ALA A 738 37.49 14.24 -16.99
C ALA A 738 36.74 14.53 -18.30
N ASP A 739 37.35 15.36 -19.16
CA ASP A 739 36.82 15.69 -20.47
C ASP A 739 37.20 14.63 -21.52
N ASN A 740 36.17 14.11 -22.19
CA ASN A 740 36.28 13.01 -23.15
C ASN A 740 36.43 13.51 -24.59
N ALA A 741 37.44 14.33 -24.85
CA ALA A 741 37.68 14.95 -26.15
C ALA A 741 36.45 15.73 -26.69
N SER A 742 35.87 16.60 -25.85
CA SER A 742 34.72 17.43 -26.22
C SER A 742 35.04 18.34 -27.42
N GLN A 743 34.03 18.60 -28.25
CA GLN A 743 34.12 19.44 -29.45
C GLN A 743 33.40 20.78 -29.29
N SER A 744 32.52 20.91 -28.29
CA SER A 744 31.81 22.16 -27.99
C SER A 744 32.77 23.29 -27.57
N PRO A 745 32.88 24.39 -28.34
CA PRO A 745 33.77 25.50 -27.99
C PRO A 745 33.39 26.16 -26.66
N GLN A 746 32.09 26.27 -26.38
CA GLN A 746 31.58 26.87 -25.14
C GLN A 746 31.96 26.04 -23.91
N LEU A 747 31.90 24.71 -24.03
CA LEU A 747 32.32 23.80 -22.96
C LEU A 747 33.82 23.91 -22.72
N LEU A 748 34.63 23.88 -23.78
CA LEU A 748 36.09 23.97 -23.67
C LEU A 748 36.53 25.31 -23.05
N GLU A 749 35.93 26.42 -23.46
CA GLU A 749 36.18 27.73 -22.87
C GLU A 749 35.79 27.76 -21.38
N TRP A 750 34.62 27.22 -21.04
CA TRP A 750 34.16 27.15 -19.65
C TRP A 750 35.07 26.27 -18.79
N LEU A 751 35.50 25.10 -19.28
CA LEU A 751 36.41 24.18 -18.59
C LEU A 751 37.76 24.85 -18.29
N ALA A 752 38.31 25.63 -19.23
CA ALA A 752 39.56 26.36 -19.03
C ALA A 752 39.46 27.36 -17.85
N GLN A 753 38.27 27.93 -17.61
CA GLN A 753 38.01 28.84 -16.49
C GLN A 753 37.79 28.10 -15.16
N GLN A 754 37.48 26.80 -15.18
CA GLN A 754 37.18 26.04 -13.96
C GLN A 754 38.43 25.54 -13.23
N GLN A 755 39.64 25.67 -13.79
CA GLN A 755 40.87 25.15 -13.19
C GLN A 755 41.36 26.01 -12.01
N VAL A 756 40.52 26.19 -10.98
CA VAL A 756 40.74 27.07 -9.83
C VAL A 756 40.29 26.38 -8.54
N GLY A 757 41.04 26.60 -7.47
CA GLY A 757 40.65 26.14 -6.12
C GLY A 757 40.64 24.62 -6.00
N LYS A 758 39.45 24.03 -5.82
CA LYS A 758 39.26 22.58 -5.61
C LYS A 758 38.99 21.80 -6.89
N VAL A 759 38.90 22.47 -8.04
CA VAL A 759 38.51 21.85 -9.31
C VAL A 759 39.74 21.67 -10.22
N ARG A 760 39.89 20.47 -10.77
CA ARG A 760 40.91 20.10 -11.76
C ARG A 760 40.23 19.53 -12.99
N VAL A 761 40.69 19.95 -14.16
CA VAL A 761 40.23 19.41 -15.45
C VAL A 761 41.31 18.50 -16.02
N LEU A 762 40.94 17.28 -16.38
CA LEU A 762 41.77 16.30 -17.09
C LEU A 762 41.22 16.17 -18.50
N GLN A 763 42.04 16.41 -19.52
CA GLN A 763 41.62 16.32 -20.92
C GLN A 763 42.16 15.03 -21.55
N SER A 764 41.28 14.21 -22.08
CA SER A 764 41.67 13.07 -22.90
C SER A 764 42.00 13.53 -24.33
N SER A 765 43.08 13.01 -24.90
CA SER A 765 43.46 13.26 -26.30
C SER A 765 42.57 12.52 -27.30
N GLU A 766 41.90 11.47 -26.87
CA GLU A 766 41.00 10.64 -27.68
C GLU A 766 39.69 10.33 -26.95
N ARG A 767 38.65 9.94 -27.69
CA ARG A 767 37.38 9.52 -27.09
C ARG A 767 37.55 8.13 -26.48
N LEU A 768 37.38 8.05 -25.17
CA LEU A 768 37.43 6.83 -24.38
C LEU A 768 36.01 6.33 -24.06
N SER A 769 35.91 5.05 -23.68
CA SER A 769 34.69 4.50 -23.11
C SER A 769 34.39 5.13 -21.74
N ALA A 770 33.17 4.90 -21.25
CA ALA A 770 32.75 5.43 -19.95
C ALA A 770 33.64 4.92 -18.81
N ALA A 771 33.90 3.62 -18.82
CA ALA A 771 34.77 2.95 -17.86
C ALA A 771 36.22 3.43 -17.98
N ALA A 772 36.78 3.48 -19.20
CA ALA A 772 38.18 3.86 -19.42
C ALA A 772 38.46 5.31 -18.98
N LEU A 773 37.57 6.25 -19.29
CA LEU A 773 37.71 7.64 -18.84
C LEU A 773 37.68 7.75 -17.32
N CYS A 774 36.81 6.99 -16.66
CA CYS A 774 36.69 6.95 -15.21
C CYS A 774 37.95 6.34 -14.57
N ASN A 775 38.46 5.23 -15.10
CA ASN A 775 39.69 4.60 -14.64
C ASN A 775 40.89 5.55 -14.79
N ALA A 776 41.02 6.22 -15.94
CA ALA A 776 42.06 7.23 -16.15
C ALA A 776 41.96 8.39 -15.14
N ALA A 777 40.75 8.92 -14.90
CA ALA A 777 40.52 9.98 -13.91
C ALA A 777 40.84 9.51 -12.48
N SER A 778 40.54 8.25 -12.16
CA SER A 778 40.83 7.65 -10.86
C SER A 778 42.33 7.51 -10.59
N ALA A 779 43.15 7.30 -11.62
CA ALA A 779 44.60 7.21 -11.49
C ALA A 779 45.25 8.55 -11.15
N GLU A 780 44.64 9.66 -11.58
CA GLU A 780 45.08 11.04 -11.33
C GLU A 780 44.49 11.66 -10.05
N ALA A 781 43.58 10.96 -9.40
CA ALA A 781 42.91 11.36 -8.17
C ALA A 781 43.86 11.28 -6.97
N LYS A 782 43.82 12.27 -6.08
CA LYS A 782 44.67 12.33 -4.87
C LYS A 782 43.93 11.85 -3.61
N GLY A 783 42.62 11.65 -3.71
CA GLY A 783 41.75 11.22 -2.62
C GLY A 783 42.04 9.78 -2.21
N GLN A 784 41.88 9.52 -0.92
CA GLN A 784 41.85 8.15 -0.39
C GLN A 784 40.50 7.48 -0.67
N TYR A 785 39.48 8.28 -0.97
CA TYR A 785 38.16 7.85 -1.42
C TYR A 785 37.83 8.54 -2.74
N LEU A 786 37.20 7.79 -3.63
CA LEU A 786 36.67 8.27 -4.90
C LEU A 786 35.15 8.34 -4.79
N ILE A 787 34.56 9.40 -5.34
CA ILE A 787 33.14 9.48 -5.60
C ILE A 787 32.94 9.50 -7.11
N LEU A 788 32.24 8.51 -7.64
CA LEU A 788 31.65 8.55 -8.98
C LEU A 788 30.33 9.31 -8.88
N LEU A 789 30.20 10.40 -9.64
CA LEU A 789 29.01 11.24 -9.65
C LEU A 789 28.64 11.54 -11.11
N ALA A 790 27.37 11.31 -11.46
CA ALA A 790 26.89 11.64 -12.79
C ALA A 790 26.94 13.16 -13.04
N ALA A 791 27.23 13.54 -14.27
CA ALA A 791 27.44 14.95 -14.63
C ALA A 791 26.12 15.76 -14.66
N ASP A 792 24.98 15.09 -14.72
CA ASP A 792 23.62 15.63 -14.67
C ASP A 792 22.98 15.49 -13.29
N ALA A 793 23.72 15.03 -12.29
CA ALA A 793 23.26 14.89 -10.91
C ALA A 793 23.29 16.22 -10.15
N GLU A 794 22.35 16.41 -9.21
CA GLU A 794 22.36 17.55 -8.28
C GLU A 794 22.38 17.10 -6.82
N VAL A 795 23.39 17.54 -6.06
CA VAL A 795 23.51 17.21 -4.64
C VAL A 795 22.49 18.02 -3.82
N VAL A 796 21.74 17.33 -2.95
CA VAL A 796 20.70 17.97 -2.13
C VAL A 796 21.24 18.34 -0.74
N ASN A 797 21.83 17.39 -0.02
CA ASN A 797 22.18 17.57 1.39
C ASN A 797 23.63 18.01 1.61
N ALA A 798 23.84 18.84 2.62
CA ALA A 798 25.11 19.53 2.83
C ALA A 798 26.25 18.64 3.37
N ASN A 799 25.86 17.60 4.12
CA ASN A 799 26.72 16.64 4.81
C ASN A 799 26.88 15.30 4.06
N TRP A 800 26.63 15.30 2.74
CA TRP A 800 26.57 14.08 1.94
C TRP A 800 27.90 13.30 1.92
N ILE A 801 29.05 13.99 1.82
CA ILE A 801 30.37 13.33 1.87
C ILE A 801 30.62 12.72 3.24
N GLU A 802 30.27 13.43 4.32
CA GLU A 802 30.39 12.92 5.69
C GLU A 802 29.52 11.66 5.90
N ALA A 803 28.31 11.65 5.35
CA ALA A 803 27.40 10.51 5.41
C ALA A 803 27.94 9.30 4.63
N LEU A 804 28.50 9.51 3.43
CA LEU A 804 29.17 8.44 2.67
C LEU A 804 30.40 7.92 3.43
N LEU A 805 31.24 8.81 3.96
CA LEU A 805 32.44 8.45 4.73
C LEU A 805 32.12 7.76 6.06
N ASN A 806 30.97 8.02 6.67
CA ASN A 806 30.53 7.32 7.88
C ASN A 806 30.47 5.81 7.65
N GLN A 807 30.02 5.39 6.45
CA GLN A 807 29.96 3.99 6.05
C GLN A 807 31.24 3.51 5.38
N ALA A 808 31.82 4.29 4.46
CA ALA A 808 32.95 3.84 3.63
C ALA A 808 34.25 3.62 4.43
N GLN A 809 34.41 4.25 5.59
CA GLN A 809 35.58 4.05 6.47
C GLN A 809 35.53 2.73 7.27
N ARG A 810 34.43 1.98 7.21
CA ARG A 810 34.36 0.65 7.81
C ARG A 810 35.21 -0.34 6.99
N PRO A 811 36.10 -1.13 7.62
CA PRO A 811 36.97 -2.06 6.90
C PRO A 811 36.21 -3.04 6.01
N GLU A 812 35.07 -3.54 6.49
CA GLU A 812 34.23 -4.51 5.77
C GLU A 812 33.43 -3.92 4.59
N VAL A 813 33.35 -2.59 4.45
CA VAL A 813 32.57 -1.94 3.39
C VAL A 813 33.46 -1.63 2.20
N GLY A 814 33.11 -2.09 1.01
CA GLY A 814 33.84 -1.78 -0.23
C GLY A 814 33.27 -0.56 -0.96
N VAL A 815 31.95 -0.47 -1.04
CA VAL A 815 31.23 0.50 -1.87
C VAL A 815 30.06 1.09 -1.10
N VAL A 816 29.80 2.39 -1.26
CA VAL A 816 28.66 3.09 -0.64
C VAL A 816 27.87 3.90 -1.67
N GLY A 817 26.55 3.75 -1.71
CA GLY A 817 25.66 4.52 -2.59
C GLY A 817 24.68 5.43 -1.87
N GLY A 818 24.22 6.47 -2.56
CA GLY A 818 23.20 7.42 -2.06
C GLY A 818 21.79 7.14 -2.58
N LYS A 819 20.80 7.84 -1.99
CA LYS A 819 19.40 7.89 -2.45
C LYS A 819 19.28 8.79 -3.67
N LEU A 820 18.79 8.24 -4.79
CA LEU A 820 18.54 9.01 -6.01
C LEU A 820 17.07 9.40 -6.11
N LEU A 821 16.79 10.69 -6.28
CA LEU A 821 15.45 11.25 -6.42
C LEU A 821 15.24 11.73 -7.86
N ALA A 822 14.06 11.48 -8.41
CA ALA A 822 13.63 12.09 -9.66
C ALA A 822 13.20 13.55 -9.44
N THR A 823 13.14 14.33 -10.52
CA THR A 823 12.75 15.74 -10.48
C THR A 823 11.29 15.97 -10.07
N ASP A 824 10.45 14.95 -10.15
CA ASP A 824 9.04 14.96 -9.72
C ASP A 824 8.87 14.69 -8.21
N GLY A 825 9.96 14.54 -7.45
CA GLY A 825 9.93 14.27 -6.01
C GLY A 825 9.67 12.81 -5.65
N LYS A 826 9.72 11.88 -6.63
CA LYS A 826 9.69 10.44 -6.38
C LYS A 826 11.09 9.87 -6.24
N LEU A 827 11.18 8.72 -5.59
CA LEU A 827 12.39 7.93 -5.52
C LEU A 827 12.70 7.35 -6.91
N ALA A 828 13.89 7.64 -7.43
CA ALA A 828 14.38 7.01 -8.65
C ALA A 828 15.08 5.70 -8.33
N GLN A 829 15.91 5.67 -7.28
CA GLN A 829 16.69 4.48 -6.93
C GLN A 829 17.15 4.50 -5.45
N ALA A 830 16.96 3.37 -4.75
CA ALA A 830 17.51 3.10 -3.42
C ALA A 830 18.44 1.86 -3.41
N GLY A 831 19.42 1.87 -4.32
CA GLY A 831 20.23 0.68 -4.66
C GLY A 831 19.69 -0.07 -5.88
N LEU A 832 20.42 -1.08 -6.32
CA LEU A 832 20.08 -1.95 -7.45
C LEU A 832 19.87 -3.37 -6.95
N LEU A 833 18.78 -3.98 -7.42
CA LEU A 833 18.46 -5.40 -7.20
C LEU A 833 18.84 -6.19 -8.45
N LEU A 834 19.21 -7.44 -8.24
CA LEU A 834 19.27 -8.47 -9.28
C LEU A 834 17.97 -9.25 -9.13
N ASP A 835 17.03 -9.17 -10.08
CA ASP A 835 15.75 -9.87 -9.96
C ASP A 835 15.81 -11.32 -10.49
N ALA A 836 14.80 -12.11 -10.14
CA ALA A 836 14.69 -13.52 -10.52
C ALA A 836 14.54 -13.72 -12.05
N GLU A 837 14.01 -12.73 -12.77
CA GLU A 837 13.93 -12.71 -14.23
C GLU A 837 15.29 -12.36 -14.90
N GLY A 838 16.32 -12.10 -14.10
CA GLY A 838 17.66 -11.82 -14.56
C GLY A 838 17.92 -10.35 -14.90
N ALA A 839 17.04 -9.42 -14.55
CA ALA A 839 17.23 -7.99 -14.80
C ALA A 839 17.82 -7.24 -13.60
N VAL A 840 18.51 -6.13 -13.90
CA VAL A 840 18.98 -5.19 -12.89
C VAL A 840 17.88 -4.14 -12.68
N ALA A 841 17.25 -4.15 -11.52
CA ALA A 841 16.09 -3.31 -11.22
C ALA A 841 16.43 -2.21 -10.19
N PRO A 842 15.95 -0.97 -10.38
CA PRO A 842 16.09 0.08 -9.37
C PRO A 842 15.18 -0.19 -8.17
N ALA A 843 15.77 -0.38 -6.99
CA ALA A 843 15.00 -0.68 -5.78
C ALA A 843 14.10 0.51 -5.41
N PHE A 844 12.83 0.23 -5.10
CA PHE A 844 11.82 1.19 -4.62
C PHE A 844 11.52 2.36 -5.58
N ALA A 845 11.79 2.21 -6.89
CA ALA A 845 11.47 3.24 -7.86
C ALA A 845 9.96 3.58 -7.87
N GLY A 846 9.64 4.87 -7.84
CA GLY A 846 8.26 5.39 -7.85
C GLY A 846 7.67 5.70 -6.46
N GLU A 847 8.30 5.24 -5.38
CA GLU A 847 7.93 5.60 -4.01
C GLU A 847 8.07 7.11 -3.74
N ALA A 848 7.31 7.64 -2.79
CA ALA A 848 7.45 9.05 -2.39
C ALA A 848 8.84 9.30 -1.77
N ALA A 849 9.42 10.50 -1.95
CA ALA A 849 10.74 10.83 -1.39
C ALA A 849 10.84 10.67 0.15
N ASN A 850 9.72 10.80 0.87
CA ASN A 850 9.64 10.63 2.33
C ASN A 850 9.09 9.26 2.77
N ALA A 851 8.85 8.33 1.84
CA ALA A 851 8.43 6.97 2.20
C ALA A 851 9.50 6.29 3.06
N VAL A 852 9.07 5.58 4.11
CA VAL A 852 9.95 4.75 4.95
C VAL A 852 10.28 3.41 4.29
N GLY A 853 9.44 2.99 3.34
CA GLY A 853 9.60 1.76 2.56
C GLY A 853 9.38 0.49 3.37
N TYR A 854 9.24 -0.63 2.65
CA TYR A 854 9.16 -1.96 3.24
C TYR A 854 10.33 -2.24 4.19
N LEU A 855 10.06 -2.80 5.37
CA LEU A 855 11.03 -3.02 6.46
C LEU A 855 11.81 -1.75 6.90
N ASN A 856 11.22 -0.55 6.73
CA ASN A 856 11.88 0.74 6.97
C ASN A 856 13.16 0.95 6.12
N ARG A 857 13.35 0.18 5.04
CA ARG A 857 14.59 0.15 4.24
C ARG A 857 14.94 1.49 3.59
N LEU A 858 13.98 2.41 3.42
CA LEU A 858 14.26 3.76 2.87
C LEU A 858 14.64 4.79 3.95
N ALA A 859 14.57 4.41 5.23
CA ALA A 859 14.89 5.27 6.37
C ALA A 859 16.20 4.89 7.08
N VAL A 860 16.70 3.66 6.89
CA VAL A 860 17.92 3.15 7.52
C VAL A 860 18.96 2.64 6.51
N GLU A 861 20.21 2.52 6.95
CA GLU A 861 21.27 1.86 6.18
C GLU A 861 20.97 0.38 5.91
N GLN A 862 21.35 -0.09 4.73
CA GLN A 862 21.18 -1.49 4.34
C GLN A 862 22.27 -1.94 3.37
N ASN A 863 22.55 -3.24 3.36
CA ASN A 863 23.33 -3.85 2.29
C ASN A 863 22.46 -4.07 1.05
N CYS A 864 23.04 -3.93 -0.14
CA CYS A 864 22.38 -4.21 -1.41
C CYS A 864 23.39 -4.86 -2.38
N PRO A 865 22.92 -5.59 -3.42
CA PRO A 865 23.81 -6.19 -4.41
C PRO A 865 24.70 -5.16 -5.12
N ALA A 866 24.13 -4.02 -5.50
CA ALA A 866 24.85 -2.95 -6.17
C ALA A 866 24.24 -1.57 -5.93
N VAL A 867 25.01 -0.52 -6.23
CA VAL A 867 24.58 0.88 -6.24
C VAL A 867 25.07 1.54 -7.54
N SER A 868 24.38 2.60 -7.99
CA SER A 868 24.70 3.24 -9.26
C SER A 868 25.91 4.17 -9.19
N ALA A 869 26.72 4.18 -10.25
CA ALA A 869 27.77 5.20 -10.46
C ALA A 869 27.24 6.65 -10.57
N SER A 870 25.92 6.86 -10.59
CA SER A 870 25.33 8.19 -10.45
C SER A 870 25.62 8.84 -9.09
N CYS A 871 25.84 8.06 -8.03
CA CYS A 871 26.41 8.54 -6.77
C CYS A 871 26.95 7.35 -5.96
N LEU A 872 28.24 7.04 -6.14
CA LEU A 872 28.92 5.90 -5.53
C LEU A 872 30.26 6.33 -4.94
N MET A 873 30.53 6.00 -3.67
CA MET A 873 31.82 6.16 -3.02
C MET A 873 32.54 4.81 -2.88
N VAL A 874 33.84 4.80 -3.15
CA VAL A 874 34.72 3.61 -3.02
C VAL A 874 36.09 4.04 -2.50
N ARG A 875 36.74 3.21 -1.68
CA ARG A 875 38.14 3.44 -1.28
C ARG A 875 39.05 3.34 -2.50
N SER A 876 39.97 4.28 -2.67
CA SER A 876 40.88 4.31 -3.83
C SER A 876 41.81 3.08 -3.89
N GLU A 877 42.14 2.48 -2.75
CA GLU A 877 42.88 1.21 -2.70
C GLU A 877 42.02 0.02 -3.15
N VAL A 878 40.75 -0.02 -2.74
CA VAL A 878 39.81 -1.09 -3.09
C VAL A 878 39.50 -1.01 -4.58
N PHE A 879 39.20 0.18 -5.10
CA PHE A 879 38.95 0.38 -6.53
C PHE A 879 40.11 -0.13 -7.39
N ARG A 880 41.35 0.16 -7.01
CA ARG A 880 42.54 -0.36 -7.70
C ARG A 880 42.72 -1.87 -7.54
N ALA A 881 42.46 -2.42 -6.35
CA ALA A 881 42.55 -3.85 -6.09
C ALA A 881 41.50 -4.67 -6.87
N LEU A 882 40.35 -4.07 -7.18
CA LEU A 882 39.29 -4.66 -8.02
C LEU A 882 39.50 -4.39 -9.52
N GLU A 883 40.66 -3.83 -9.89
CA GLU A 883 41.01 -3.46 -11.28
C GLU A 883 40.05 -2.45 -11.91
N GLY A 884 39.40 -1.61 -11.09
CA GLY A 884 38.49 -0.57 -11.54
C GLY A 884 37.26 -1.08 -12.29
N LEU A 885 36.74 -0.21 -13.17
CA LEU A 885 35.62 -0.54 -14.06
C LEU A 885 36.12 -1.35 -15.27
N ASP A 886 35.35 -2.34 -15.71
CA ASP A 886 35.68 -3.13 -16.89
C ASP A 886 35.55 -2.29 -18.17
N GLU A 887 36.66 -2.16 -18.92
CA GLU A 887 36.75 -1.29 -20.08
C GLU A 887 36.31 -1.95 -21.39
N THR A 888 35.93 -3.24 -21.37
CA THR A 888 35.64 -4.03 -22.59
C THR A 888 34.18 -4.48 -22.65
N THR A 889 33.76 -5.31 -21.72
CA THR A 889 32.45 -5.95 -21.65
C THR A 889 31.41 -5.01 -21.04
N PHE A 890 31.79 -4.28 -19.98
CA PHE A 890 30.92 -3.34 -19.27
C PHE A 890 31.30 -1.87 -19.48
N ALA A 891 31.93 -1.61 -20.64
CA ALA A 891 32.54 -0.33 -20.98
C ALA A 891 31.56 0.86 -20.97
N HIS A 892 30.27 0.59 -21.18
CA HIS A 892 29.20 1.60 -21.30
C HIS A 892 27.98 1.34 -20.42
N ALA A 893 27.75 0.09 -19.99
CA ALA A 893 26.58 -0.32 -19.19
C ALA A 893 27.00 -1.35 -18.13
N HIS A 894 26.33 -1.33 -16.97
CA HIS A 894 26.51 -2.27 -15.86
C HIS A 894 27.91 -2.36 -15.22
N GLY A 895 28.85 -1.46 -15.54
CA GLY A 895 30.18 -1.44 -14.93
C GLY A 895 30.15 -1.15 -13.42
N ASP A 896 29.18 -0.37 -12.95
CA ASP A 896 28.92 -0.12 -11.54
C ASP A 896 28.41 -1.37 -10.80
N VAL A 897 27.52 -2.12 -11.43
CA VAL A 897 27.05 -3.42 -10.93
C VAL A 897 28.20 -4.42 -10.87
N ASP A 898 28.98 -4.55 -11.94
CA ASP A 898 30.15 -5.44 -11.97
C ASP A 898 31.17 -5.08 -10.87
N LEU A 899 31.44 -3.79 -10.65
CA LEU A 899 32.31 -3.32 -9.56
C LEU A 899 31.79 -3.74 -8.18
N CYS A 900 30.49 -3.58 -7.92
CA CYS A 900 29.88 -3.99 -6.65
C CYS A 900 29.94 -5.52 -6.46
N LEU A 901 29.75 -6.30 -7.54
CA LEU A 901 29.84 -7.76 -7.49
C LEU A 901 31.28 -8.25 -7.33
N LYS A 902 32.27 -7.58 -7.94
CA LYS A 902 33.70 -7.79 -7.65
C LYS A 902 34.02 -7.53 -6.17
N ALA A 903 33.48 -6.44 -5.60
CA ALA A 903 33.65 -6.14 -4.18
C ALA A 903 33.04 -7.24 -3.29
N ALA A 904 31.83 -7.71 -3.62
CA ALA A 904 31.18 -8.81 -2.92
C ALA A 904 31.98 -10.12 -3.01
N ALA A 905 32.52 -10.47 -4.18
CA ALA A 905 33.42 -11.62 -4.36
C ALA A 905 34.72 -11.51 -3.55
N ALA A 906 35.17 -10.29 -3.24
CA ALA A 906 36.29 -10.05 -2.33
C ALA A 906 35.90 -10.04 -0.84
N GLY A 907 34.64 -10.35 -0.51
CA GLY A 907 34.12 -10.35 0.86
C GLY A 907 33.79 -8.96 1.42
N LEU A 908 33.70 -7.93 0.56
CA LEU A 908 33.36 -6.57 0.95
C LEU A 908 31.86 -6.30 0.76
N LEU A 909 31.30 -5.46 1.64
CA LEU A 909 29.89 -5.07 1.58
C LEU A 909 29.68 -3.86 0.66
N THR A 910 28.56 -3.88 -0.06
CA THR A 910 27.99 -2.70 -0.70
C THR A 910 26.88 -2.16 0.19
N VAL A 911 27.01 -0.92 0.65
CA VAL A 911 26.07 -0.26 1.58
C VAL A 911 25.33 0.84 0.84
N TRP A 912 24.01 0.87 0.98
CA TRP A 912 23.21 2.02 0.59
C TRP A 912 22.86 2.84 1.82
N THR A 913 22.98 4.16 1.73
CA THR A 913 22.60 5.08 2.82
C THR A 913 21.49 6.05 2.40
N PRO A 914 20.39 6.15 3.18
CA PRO A 914 19.34 7.15 2.95
C PRO A 914 19.77 8.57 3.34
N GLN A 915 20.92 8.70 4.03
CA GLN A 915 21.44 9.98 4.54
C GLN A 915 22.06 10.85 3.45
N VAL A 916 22.12 10.36 2.21
CA VAL A 916 22.66 11.06 1.03
C VAL A 916 21.55 11.14 0.00
N GLN A 917 21.23 12.35 -0.46
CA GLN A 917 20.19 12.58 -1.45
C GLN A 917 20.76 13.31 -2.66
N VAL A 918 20.54 12.75 -3.84
CA VAL A 918 20.99 13.27 -5.12
C VAL A 918 19.82 13.25 -6.10
N ILE A 919 19.57 14.36 -6.80
CA ILE A 919 18.58 14.41 -7.87
C ILE A 919 19.23 13.85 -9.13
N HIS A 920 18.69 12.75 -9.65
CA HIS A 920 19.12 12.09 -10.88
C HIS A 920 18.04 11.09 -11.33
N PRO A 921 17.74 10.93 -12.62
CA PRO A 921 16.63 10.08 -13.09
C PRO A 921 16.83 8.57 -12.85
N GLY A 922 18.05 8.14 -12.52
CA GLY A 922 18.34 6.77 -12.07
C GLY A 922 18.10 5.69 -13.12
N VAL A 923 18.10 6.06 -14.41
CA VAL A 923 17.79 5.14 -15.51
C VAL A 923 18.89 4.09 -15.62
N VAL A 924 18.50 2.82 -15.46
CA VAL A 924 19.39 1.67 -15.73
C VAL A 924 19.54 1.52 -17.24
N ALA A 925 20.79 1.48 -17.72
CA ALA A 925 21.09 1.30 -19.13
C ALA A 925 20.53 -0.03 -19.64
N LYS A 926 19.81 0.00 -20.77
CA LYS A 926 19.28 -1.19 -21.44
C LYS A 926 20.29 -1.68 -22.48
N ASP A 927 21.15 -2.60 -22.06
CA ASP A 927 22.10 -3.28 -22.94
C ASP A 927 22.01 -4.80 -22.71
N GLU A 928 21.29 -5.49 -23.59
CA GLU A 928 21.04 -6.93 -23.47
C GLU A 928 22.32 -7.76 -23.57
N ALA A 929 23.32 -7.31 -24.34
CA ALA A 929 24.58 -8.02 -24.48
C ALA A 929 25.40 -7.92 -23.18
N ALA A 930 25.48 -6.71 -22.61
CA ALA A 930 26.13 -6.50 -21.32
C ALA A 930 25.38 -7.23 -20.19
N LEU A 931 24.05 -7.21 -20.18
CA LEU A 931 23.25 -7.92 -19.19
C LEU A 931 23.46 -9.44 -19.27
N ALA A 932 23.46 -10.02 -20.48
CA ALA A 932 23.75 -11.43 -20.68
C ALA A 932 25.17 -11.80 -20.21
N ALA A 933 26.17 -10.95 -20.49
CA ALA A 933 27.53 -11.15 -20.01
C ALA A 933 27.63 -11.05 -18.49
N LEU A 934 26.90 -10.13 -17.86
CA LEU A 934 26.83 -9.98 -16.40
C LEU A 934 26.22 -11.22 -15.74
N ARG A 935 25.13 -11.77 -16.32
CA ARG A 935 24.51 -13.03 -15.87
C ARG A 935 25.47 -14.20 -15.99
N ALA A 936 26.19 -14.32 -17.11
CA ALA A 936 27.15 -15.39 -17.33
C ALA A 936 28.33 -15.30 -16.34
N LYS A 937 28.83 -14.09 -16.09
CA LYS A 937 29.96 -13.85 -15.18
C LYS A 937 29.60 -14.08 -13.71
N TRP A 938 28.39 -13.71 -13.29
CA TRP A 938 27.95 -13.71 -11.89
C TRP A 938 26.72 -14.60 -11.65
N SER A 939 26.68 -15.78 -12.25
CA SER A 939 25.50 -16.65 -12.26
C SER A 939 24.99 -17.03 -10.86
N ALA A 940 25.89 -17.22 -9.90
CA ALA A 940 25.53 -17.57 -8.51
C ALA A 940 24.73 -16.47 -7.80
N GLN A 941 24.98 -15.20 -8.15
CA GLN A 941 24.36 -14.03 -7.50
C GLN A 941 22.92 -13.79 -7.97
N TRP A 942 22.52 -14.42 -9.08
CA TRP A 942 21.14 -14.36 -9.60
C TRP A 942 20.23 -15.45 -9.01
N GLN A 943 20.80 -16.45 -8.33
CA GLN A 943 20.06 -17.61 -7.82
C GLN A 943 19.43 -17.39 -6.44
N GLY A 944 19.63 -16.22 -5.82
CA GLY A 944 19.21 -15.93 -4.43
C GLY A 944 18.49 -14.60 -4.23
N ALA A 945 17.73 -14.12 -5.21
CA ALA A 945 17.11 -12.80 -5.13
C ALA A 945 15.64 -12.80 -5.56
N VAL A 946 14.77 -13.35 -4.69
CA VAL A 946 13.33 -13.03 -4.74
C VAL A 946 13.08 -11.91 -3.75
N GLN A 947 13.47 -10.68 -4.09
CA GLN A 947 13.04 -9.49 -3.33
C GLN A 947 11.84 -8.85 -4.02
N GLY A 948 10.65 -9.00 -3.44
CA GLY A 948 9.50 -8.14 -3.69
C GLY A 948 8.64 -8.48 -4.92
N GLN A 949 8.40 -9.76 -5.20
CA GLN A 949 7.40 -10.12 -6.21
C GLN A 949 5.98 -10.19 -5.65
N VAL A 950 5.04 -9.79 -6.50
CA VAL A 950 3.61 -10.01 -6.38
C VAL A 950 3.36 -11.44 -5.90
N LEU A 951 2.61 -11.58 -4.80
CA LEU A 951 2.17 -12.86 -4.26
C LEU A 951 1.20 -13.52 -5.25
N GLU A 952 1.74 -14.19 -6.26
CA GLU A 952 0.96 -14.96 -7.23
C GLU A 952 0.99 -16.45 -6.87
N PRO A 953 -0.18 -17.12 -6.73
CA PRO A 953 -0.24 -18.55 -6.41
C PRO A 953 0.55 -19.44 -7.39
N GLY A 954 0.63 -19.06 -8.67
CA GLY A 954 1.38 -19.80 -9.69
C GLY A 954 2.91 -19.77 -9.50
N LYS A 955 3.43 -18.78 -8.77
CA LYS A 955 4.85 -18.67 -8.39
C LYS A 955 5.12 -19.14 -6.96
N ALA A 956 4.08 -19.60 -6.25
CA ALA A 956 4.17 -20.01 -4.85
C ALA A 956 4.68 -21.45 -4.67
N ALA A 957 4.40 -22.34 -5.62
CA ALA A 957 4.71 -23.76 -5.51
C ALA A 957 6.22 -24.02 -5.33
N LEU A 958 6.56 -24.83 -4.33
CA LEU A 958 7.93 -25.25 -4.06
C LEU A 958 8.30 -26.47 -4.91
N ASP A 959 9.52 -26.46 -5.47
CA ASP A 959 10.13 -27.66 -6.05
C ASP A 959 10.61 -28.60 -4.93
N TRP A 960 9.67 -29.33 -4.35
CA TRP A 960 9.95 -30.32 -3.31
C TRP A 960 10.82 -31.48 -3.82
N ALA A 961 10.76 -31.81 -5.11
CA ALA A 961 11.58 -32.86 -5.68
C ALA A 961 13.06 -32.44 -5.74
N GLY A 962 13.34 -31.20 -6.13
CA GLY A 962 14.69 -30.64 -6.13
C GLY A 962 15.35 -30.53 -4.74
N LEU A 963 14.57 -30.54 -3.65
CA LEU A 963 15.11 -30.55 -2.28
C LEU A 963 15.51 -31.94 -1.77
N VAL A 964 15.03 -32.98 -2.42
CA VAL A 964 15.20 -34.37 -2.01
C VAL A 964 16.12 -35.15 -2.96
N ALA A 965 16.38 -34.59 -4.15
CA ALA A 965 17.33 -35.06 -5.15
C ALA A 965 18.78 -34.80 -4.72
#